data_AF-A0A2E5VH59-F1
#
_entry.id   AF-A0A2E5VH59-F1
#
_cell.length_a   1.000
_cell.length_b   1.000
_cell.length_c   1.000
_cell.angle_alpha   90.00
_cell.angle_beta   90.00
_cell.angle_gamma   90.00
#
_symmetry.space_group_name_H-M   'P 1'
#
loop_
_entity.id
_entity.type
_entity.pdbx_description
1 polymer ?
#
loop_
_entity_poly.entity_id
_entity_poly.type
_entity_poly.pdbx_seq_one_letter_code
_entity_poly.pdbx_strand_id
1 'polypeptide(L)'
;MNQENPQSHQNETVPAGMLPDWTVGDLPKPPRLGWKSWAALLGPGVLMAGASIGSGEWLAGPGVTAQYGGTLLWVATLSIVAQVFCNLEFMRYALYCGEPILVGAFRTKPGPKFWTVFYALLEFGHIWPYNVAGASVAVAAIWLGSLPGQGDDGLVHGLSCVLFLLAFLPLIFGGTVYKMLERIMTVKLVVVLIFLVLVSTCLISSRSMSEVLSGFLRFGQIPLRANTIIDGRHFTLTEQHDDILYRIRGTVEETETVVTEFTAGNQIFRMDQEIPAEFDTRYQELKTRAEKLALADRFYMEQIDGPISLTAEGTIDPQDKSWQFEQVTVRSEDGSNTYRQLADIPNQALQKELQERIENQGLRRVQLIGYIQEHGKLPDLDWALIATFASIAGAGGLTNALLSNYARDKGWGMGRNVGAIASAVGSTTITLSHVGQTFRSSQENMSRWRGWMRHIIRDQAVVWMVCCFIGMALPCMISVEFIRNAPVSGNRVAGMSAEGLENSYPGNGLWIITLLVGFLILYPGQIMSGDTIPRRWCDIIWTASSRARQLGKDKVKQIYYGIMTVMAVWGLLVLMFLDPLDILKIGGVLANIGLGGSALHALYVNCTLLPPEVRPNWFMRLGVVCCGLFFFTISGIVFVSLL
;
A
#
# COMPACT_ATOMS: atom_id res chain seq x y z
N MET A 1 -41.63 21.51 -37.66
CA MET A 1 -40.72 22.02 -36.60
C MET A 1 -41.53 22.03 -35.31
N ASN A 2 -41.61 20.90 -34.61
CA ASN A 2 -42.30 20.83 -33.32
C ASN A 2 -41.25 21.13 -32.25
N GLN A 3 -41.39 22.28 -31.59
CA GLN A 3 -40.65 22.58 -30.37
C GLN A 3 -41.17 21.64 -29.27
N GLU A 4 -40.36 20.63 -28.92
CA GLU A 4 -40.62 19.81 -27.74
C GLU A 4 -40.54 20.70 -26.49
N ASN A 5 -41.57 20.59 -25.66
CA ASN A 5 -41.74 21.38 -24.44
C ASN A 5 -40.71 20.93 -23.37
N PRO A 6 -39.81 21.82 -22.88
CA PRO A 6 -38.73 21.47 -21.95
C PRO A 6 -39.20 20.89 -20.60
N GLN A 7 -40.47 21.05 -20.25
CA GLN A 7 -41.04 20.60 -18.97
C GLN A 7 -41.49 19.12 -18.96
N SER A 8 -41.50 18.42 -20.10
CA SER A 8 -42.00 17.04 -20.18
C SER A 8 -41.04 15.96 -19.64
N HIS A 9 -39.78 16.30 -19.37
CA HIS A 9 -38.72 15.33 -19.04
C HIS A 9 -38.51 15.05 -17.55
N GLN A 10 -39.12 15.80 -16.63
CA GLN A 10 -38.82 15.69 -15.19
C GLN A 10 -39.40 14.45 -14.48
N ASN A 11 -40.30 13.69 -15.11
CA ASN A 11 -40.97 12.53 -14.50
C ASN A 11 -40.62 11.17 -15.15
N GLU A 12 -39.73 11.13 -16.13
CA GLU A 12 -39.32 9.86 -16.75
C GLU A 12 -38.35 9.11 -15.83
N THR A 13 -38.63 7.82 -15.62
CA THR A 13 -37.82 6.93 -14.78
C THR A 13 -37.38 5.68 -15.53
N VAL A 14 -36.21 5.16 -15.17
CA VAL A 14 -35.58 3.95 -15.74
C VAL A 14 -35.39 2.93 -14.62
N PRO A 15 -35.88 1.68 -14.81
CA PRO A 15 -35.70 0.62 -13.83
C PRO A 15 -34.24 0.43 -13.44
N ALA A 16 -33.97 0.48 -12.13
CA ALA A 16 -32.60 0.50 -11.61
C ALA A 16 -32.35 -0.58 -10.54
N GLY A 17 -32.87 -1.78 -10.77
CA GLY A 17 -32.66 -2.94 -9.91
C GLY A 17 -33.51 -2.90 -8.63
N MET A 18 -32.88 -3.16 -7.47
CA MET A 18 -33.55 -3.34 -6.18
C MET A 18 -33.76 -2.04 -5.36
N LEU A 19 -33.29 -0.90 -5.87
CA LEU A 19 -33.45 0.42 -5.25
C LEU A 19 -34.27 1.33 -6.20
N PRO A 20 -34.74 2.52 -5.77
CA PRO A 20 -35.61 3.37 -6.59
C PRO A 20 -35.06 3.65 -7.99
N ASP A 21 -35.97 3.70 -8.97
CA ASP A 21 -35.68 3.88 -10.38
C ASP A 21 -34.99 5.21 -10.67
N TRP A 22 -33.99 5.19 -11.56
CA TRP A 22 -33.24 6.40 -11.90
C TRP A 22 -34.12 7.37 -12.69
N THR A 23 -34.02 8.66 -12.41
CA THR A 23 -34.67 9.68 -13.24
C THR A 23 -33.84 9.97 -14.50
N VAL A 24 -34.46 10.50 -15.56
CA VAL A 24 -33.74 10.86 -16.80
C VAL A 24 -33.37 12.35 -16.80
N GLY A 25 -32.14 12.66 -17.20
CA GLY A 25 -31.63 14.02 -17.33
C GLY A 25 -30.61 14.16 -18.47
N ASP A 26 -30.00 15.35 -18.56
CA ASP A 26 -29.05 15.67 -19.63
C ASP A 26 -27.61 15.35 -19.24
N LEU A 27 -26.90 14.63 -20.11
CA LEU A 27 -25.47 14.37 -19.95
C LEU A 27 -24.67 15.63 -20.32
N PRO A 28 -23.93 16.27 -19.38
CA PRO A 28 -23.15 17.46 -19.69
C PRO A 28 -22.04 17.19 -20.72
N LYS A 29 -21.59 18.24 -21.40
CA LYS A 29 -20.46 18.14 -22.32
C LYS A 29 -19.16 17.82 -21.53
N PRO A 30 -18.33 16.89 -22.02
CA PRO A 30 -17.04 16.60 -21.39
C PRO A 30 -16.12 17.83 -21.49
N PRO A 31 -15.14 17.96 -20.57
CA PRO A 31 -14.20 19.08 -20.58
C PRO A 31 -13.43 19.16 -21.91
N ARG A 32 -13.19 20.38 -22.40
CA ARG A 32 -12.42 20.63 -23.62
C ARG A 32 -10.93 20.39 -23.38
N LEU A 33 -10.26 19.83 -24.38
CA LEU A 33 -8.83 19.58 -24.38
C LEU A 33 -8.08 20.90 -24.60
N GLY A 34 -7.25 21.33 -23.65
CA GLY A 34 -6.37 22.49 -23.83
C GLY A 34 -5.26 22.54 -22.79
N TRP A 35 -4.06 22.96 -23.21
CA TRP A 35 -2.89 23.15 -22.33
C TRP A 35 -3.08 24.24 -21.25
N LYS A 36 -4.14 25.07 -21.36
CA LYS A 36 -4.51 26.06 -20.33
C LYS A 36 -5.45 25.50 -19.25
N SER A 37 -5.83 24.22 -19.33
CA SER A 37 -6.79 23.58 -18.43
C SER A 37 -6.15 22.67 -17.38
N TRP A 38 -4.92 22.95 -16.91
CA TRP A 38 -4.26 22.19 -15.84
C TRP A 38 -5.08 22.12 -14.56
N ALA A 39 -5.85 23.17 -14.22
CA ALA A 39 -6.78 23.14 -13.10
C ALA A 39 -7.93 22.13 -13.28
N ALA A 40 -8.27 21.75 -14.52
CA ALA A 40 -9.23 20.68 -14.83
C ALA A 40 -8.57 19.29 -14.90
N LEU A 41 -7.23 19.21 -14.90
CA LEU A 41 -6.45 17.97 -14.76
C LEU A 41 -6.22 17.60 -13.28
N LEU A 42 -6.52 18.50 -12.33
CA LEU A 42 -6.69 18.18 -10.90
C LEU A 42 -8.01 17.41 -10.68
N GLY A 43 -8.15 16.28 -11.38
CA GLY A 43 -9.28 15.37 -11.28
C GLY A 43 -9.18 14.43 -10.07
N PRO A 44 -10.17 13.54 -9.88
CA PRO A 44 -10.12 12.44 -8.93
C PRO A 44 -8.83 11.64 -8.99
N GLY A 45 -8.19 11.47 -10.16
CA GLY A 45 -6.92 10.77 -10.29
C GLY A 45 -5.76 11.42 -9.54
N VAL A 46 -5.58 12.74 -9.65
CA VAL A 46 -4.52 13.45 -8.88
C VAL A 46 -4.84 13.48 -7.39
N LEU A 47 -6.10 13.73 -7.04
CA LEU A 47 -6.52 13.78 -5.65
C LEU A 47 -6.34 12.41 -4.97
N MET A 48 -6.71 11.34 -5.68
CA MET A 48 -6.47 9.98 -5.24
C MET A 48 -4.99 9.65 -5.24
N ALA A 49 -4.20 10.06 -6.23
CA ALA A 49 -2.76 9.83 -6.22
C ALA A 49 -2.07 10.55 -5.05
N GLY A 50 -2.53 11.75 -4.67
CA GLY A 50 -2.04 12.47 -3.50
C GLY A 50 -2.49 11.87 -2.17
N ALA A 51 -3.70 11.30 -2.15
CA ALA A 51 -4.22 10.50 -1.04
C ALA A 51 -3.53 9.12 -0.95
N SER A 52 -3.10 8.58 -2.10
CA SER A 52 -2.41 7.31 -2.27
C SER A 52 -1.01 7.36 -1.67
N ILE A 53 -0.27 8.46 -1.86
CA ILE A 53 1.02 8.68 -1.19
C ILE A 53 0.81 8.68 0.33
N GLY A 54 1.05 7.51 0.89
CA GLY A 54 0.61 7.11 2.22
C GLY A 54 1.45 5.97 2.78
N SER A 55 0.81 5.08 3.53
CA SER A 55 1.48 3.93 4.15
C SER A 55 2.07 2.93 3.14
N GLY A 56 1.51 2.81 1.95
CA GLY A 56 1.97 1.84 0.95
C GLY A 56 3.36 2.18 0.47
N GLU A 57 3.55 3.42 0.06
CA GLU A 57 4.82 3.94 -0.46
C GLU A 57 5.82 4.22 0.65
N TRP A 58 5.40 4.56 1.87
CA TRP A 58 6.33 4.88 2.96
C TRP A 58 6.67 3.69 3.88
N LEU A 59 5.78 2.70 4.02
CA LEU A 59 5.99 1.54 4.90
C LEU A 59 6.17 0.25 4.10
N ALA A 60 5.19 -0.12 3.27
CA ALA A 60 5.20 -1.44 2.62
C ALA A 60 6.26 -1.54 1.51
N GLY A 61 6.41 -0.51 0.67
CA GLY A 61 7.43 -0.46 -0.38
C GLY A 61 8.85 -0.52 0.16
N PRO A 62 9.25 0.38 1.08
CA PRO A 62 10.52 0.30 1.79
C PRO A 62 10.68 -1.03 2.55
N GLY A 63 9.65 -1.54 3.23
CA GLY A 63 9.71 -2.83 3.90
C GLY A 63 10.02 -4.01 2.97
N VAL A 64 9.45 -4.02 1.76
CA VAL A 64 9.76 -5.02 0.72
C VAL A 64 11.16 -4.81 0.16
N THR A 65 11.50 -3.58 -0.21
CA THR A 65 12.76 -3.30 -0.91
C THR A 65 14.00 -3.34 -0.01
N ALA A 66 13.85 -3.07 1.29
CA ALA A 66 14.88 -3.32 2.30
C ALA A 66 15.26 -4.81 2.33
N GLN A 67 14.28 -5.72 2.31
CA GLN A 67 14.53 -7.17 2.43
C GLN A 67 14.88 -7.85 1.09
N TYR A 68 14.31 -7.36 0.00
CA TYR A 68 14.24 -8.07 -1.29
C TYR A 68 14.83 -7.29 -2.46
N GLY A 69 15.38 -6.09 -2.20
CA GLY A 69 15.84 -5.16 -3.22
C GLY A 69 14.73 -4.75 -4.17
N GLY A 70 15.09 -4.29 -5.38
CA GLY A 70 14.11 -3.92 -6.40
C GLY A 70 13.38 -5.11 -7.05
N THR A 71 13.71 -6.35 -6.68
CA THR A 71 13.28 -7.56 -7.40
C THR A 71 11.76 -7.74 -7.42
N LEU A 72 11.05 -7.41 -6.35
CA LEU A 72 9.60 -7.63 -6.24
C LEU A 72 8.74 -6.43 -6.69
N LEU A 73 9.35 -5.34 -7.19
CA LEU A 73 8.60 -4.15 -7.62
C LEU A 73 7.66 -4.40 -8.81
N TRP A 74 7.89 -5.45 -9.60
CA TRP A 74 6.94 -5.87 -10.65
C TRP A 74 5.56 -6.28 -10.08
N VAL A 75 5.47 -6.68 -8.81
CA VAL A 75 4.19 -6.94 -8.13
C VAL A 75 3.39 -5.64 -8.01
N ALA A 76 4.04 -4.51 -7.71
CA ALA A 76 3.41 -3.21 -7.74
C ALA A 76 2.97 -2.82 -9.16
N THR A 77 3.77 -3.13 -10.18
CA THR A 77 3.36 -2.91 -11.59
C THR A 77 2.07 -3.63 -11.92
N LEU A 78 1.97 -4.93 -11.59
CA LEU A 78 0.75 -5.69 -11.83
C LEU A 78 -0.43 -5.14 -11.05
N SER A 79 -0.22 -4.78 -9.77
CA SER A 79 -1.26 -4.20 -8.92
C SER A 79 -1.79 -2.87 -9.47
N ILE A 80 -0.90 -1.93 -9.80
CA ILE A 80 -1.26 -0.60 -10.32
C ILE A 80 -2.02 -0.76 -11.65
N VAL A 81 -1.51 -1.57 -12.59
CA VAL A 81 -2.17 -1.79 -13.89
C VAL A 81 -3.54 -2.46 -13.71
N ALA A 82 -3.65 -3.47 -12.85
CA ALA A 82 -4.91 -4.14 -12.54
C ALA A 82 -5.93 -3.16 -11.92
N GLN A 83 -5.48 -2.29 -11.03
CA GLN A 83 -6.31 -1.26 -10.41
C GLN A 83 -6.83 -0.25 -11.43
N VAL A 84 -6.09 0.13 -12.48
CA VAL A 84 -6.58 1.03 -13.53
C VAL A 84 -7.88 0.50 -14.16
N PHE A 85 -7.95 -0.80 -14.48
CA PHE A 85 -9.18 -1.40 -15.03
C PHE A 85 -10.35 -1.30 -14.05
N CYS A 86 -10.10 -1.62 -12.79
CA CYS A 86 -11.10 -1.56 -11.73
C CYS A 86 -11.61 -0.12 -11.51
N ASN A 87 -10.69 0.83 -11.41
CA ASN A 87 -10.95 2.26 -11.26
C ASN A 87 -11.83 2.81 -12.38
N LEU A 88 -11.54 2.44 -13.62
CA LEU A 88 -12.33 2.86 -14.78
C LEU A 88 -13.77 2.34 -14.72
N GLU A 89 -13.99 1.13 -14.23
CA GLU A 89 -15.33 0.58 -14.09
C GLU A 89 -16.10 1.18 -12.90
N PHE A 90 -15.42 1.50 -11.81
CA PHE A 90 -16.00 2.27 -10.71
C PHE A 90 -16.47 3.65 -11.18
N MET A 91 -15.62 4.36 -11.94
CA MET A 91 -15.95 5.68 -12.48
C MET A 91 -17.02 5.59 -13.57
N ARG A 92 -16.97 4.60 -14.47
CA ARG A 92 -17.99 4.39 -15.52
C ARG A 92 -19.39 4.41 -14.95
N TYR A 93 -19.61 3.67 -13.85
CA TYR A 93 -20.90 3.60 -13.19
C TYR A 93 -21.36 4.99 -12.71
N ALA A 94 -20.49 5.71 -11.99
CA ALA A 94 -20.79 7.05 -11.51
C ALA A 94 -21.01 8.07 -12.64
N LEU A 95 -20.27 7.97 -13.74
CA LEU A 95 -20.47 8.83 -14.89
C LEU A 95 -21.82 8.58 -15.58
N TYR A 96 -22.32 7.33 -15.55
CA TYR A 96 -23.58 6.97 -16.18
C TYR A 96 -24.81 7.35 -15.35
N CYS A 97 -24.78 7.16 -14.03
CA CYS A 97 -25.97 7.34 -13.18
C CYS A 97 -25.81 8.38 -12.05
N GLY A 98 -24.60 8.91 -11.85
CA GLY A 98 -24.29 9.84 -10.76
C GLY A 98 -24.26 9.21 -9.36
N GLU A 99 -24.38 7.88 -9.25
CA GLU A 99 -24.27 7.16 -7.98
C GLU A 99 -22.88 6.52 -7.80
N PRO A 100 -22.36 6.40 -6.57
CA PRO A 100 -21.16 5.61 -6.31
C PRO A 100 -21.35 4.13 -6.65
N ILE A 101 -20.27 3.46 -7.05
CA ILE A 101 -20.32 2.05 -7.48
C ILE A 101 -20.87 1.12 -6.40
N LEU A 102 -20.56 1.40 -5.13
CA LEU A 102 -21.08 0.61 -4.01
C LEU A 102 -22.58 0.78 -3.80
N VAL A 103 -23.17 1.91 -4.18
CA VAL A 103 -24.64 2.02 -4.25
C VAL A 103 -25.18 1.12 -5.36
N GLY A 104 -24.49 1.06 -6.50
CA GLY A 104 -24.80 0.13 -7.59
C GLY A 104 -24.74 -1.34 -7.19
N ALA A 105 -23.76 -1.72 -6.38
CA ALA A 105 -23.71 -3.06 -5.79
C ALA A 105 -25.01 -3.41 -5.05
N PHE A 106 -25.55 -2.47 -4.26
CA PHE A 106 -26.77 -2.67 -3.48
C PHE A 106 -28.05 -2.71 -4.32
N ARG A 107 -28.00 -2.24 -5.58
CA ARG A 107 -29.08 -2.39 -6.57
C ARG A 107 -29.18 -3.81 -7.12
N THR A 108 -28.15 -4.64 -6.97
CA THR A 108 -28.12 -5.99 -7.55
C THR A 108 -28.65 -7.07 -6.58
N LYS A 109 -29.14 -8.19 -7.13
CA LYS A 109 -29.44 -9.41 -6.33
C LYS A 109 -28.15 -9.93 -5.69
N PRO A 110 -28.16 -10.45 -4.44
CA PRO A 110 -29.32 -10.85 -3.63
C PRO A 110 -30.08 -9.71 -2.93
N GLY A 111 -29.55 -8.49 -2.96
CA GLY A 111 -30.21 -7.28 -2.48
C GLY A 111 -29.50 -6.63 -1.29
N PRO A 112 -29.98 -5.45 -0.86
CA PRO A 112 -29.24 -4.57 0.05
C PRO A 112 -28.79 -5.20 1.37
N LYS A 113 -29.64 -6.03 2.01
CA LYS A 113 -29.32 -6.64 3.32
C LYS A 113 -28.11 -7.58 3.25
N PHE A 114 -28.05 -8.40 2.21
CA PHE A 114 -26.92 -9.31 2.00
C PHE A 114 -25.64 -8.52 1.75
N TRP A 115 -25.72 -7.52 0.85
CA TRP A 115 -24.58 -6.69 0.50
C TRP A 115 -24.07 -5.84 1.67
N THR A 116 -24.93 -5.41 2.59
CA THR A 116 -24.50 -4.78 3.85
C THR A 116 -23.54 -5.68 4.62
N VAL A 117 -23.90 -6.95 4.85
CA VAL A 117 -23.04 -7.88 5.60
C VAL A 117 -21.77 -8.19 4.83
N PHE A 118 -21.88 -8.46 3.53
CA PHE A 118 -20.74 -8.75 2.67
C PHE A 118 -19.70 -7.62 2.68
N TYR A 119 -20.11 -6.38 2.43
CA TYR A 119 -19.18 -5.25 2.43
C TYR A 119 -18.69 -4.90 3.85
N ALA A 120 -19.47 -5.15 4.90
CA ALA A 120 -18.99 -4.96 6.28
C ALA A 120 -17.84 -5.92 6.60
N LEU A 121 -17.92 -7.17 6.13
CA LEU A 121 -16.85 -8.15 6.27
C LEU A 121 -15.61 -7.76 5.46
N LEU A 122 -15.79 -7.30 4.21
CA LEU A 122 -14.68 -6.84 3.38
C LEU A 122 -13.99 -5.59 3.94
N GLU A 123 -14.72 -4.74 4.64
CA GLU A 123 -14.20 -3.51 5.25
C GLU A 123 -13.51 -3.76 6.59
N PHE A 124 -13.74 -4.90 7.23
CA PHE A 124 -13.32 -5.17 8.62
C PHE A 124 -11.83 -4.90 8.86
N GLY A 125 -10.96 -5.36 7.95
CA GLY A 125 -9.51 -5.12 8.01
C GLY A 125 -9.07 -3.71 7.62
N HIS A 126 -9.94 -2.95 6.95
CA HIS A 126 -9.63 -1.60 6.47
C HIS A 126 -9.82 -0.52 7.56
N ILE A 127 -10.52 -0.85 8.64
CA ILE A 127 -10.70 0.03 9.81
C ILE A 127 -9.42 0.14 10.65
N TRP A 128 -8.47 -0.77 10.43
CA TRP A 128 -7.29 -0.95 11.26
C TRP A 128 -6.31 0.23 11.08
N PRO A 129 -5.91 0.93 12.15
CA PRO A 129 -5.28 2.24 12.05
C PRO A 129 -3.75 2.16 11.85
N TYR A 130 -3.28 1.45 10.82
CA TYR A 130 -1.84 1.32 10.54
C TYR A 130 -1.16 2.67 10.26
N ASN A 131 -1.89 3.66 9.71
CA ASN A 131 -1.36 5.00 9.43
C ASN A 131 -0.95 5.71 10.72
N VAL A 132 -1.82 5.69 11.74
CA VAL A 132 -1.49 6.35 13.01
C VAL A 132 -0.40 5.60 13.77
N ALA A 133 -0.41 4.28 13.66
CA ALA A 133 0.56 3.41 14.30
C ALA A 133 1.99 3.69 13.78
N GLY A 134 2.15 3.86 12.46
CA GLY A 134 3.42 4.31 11.89
C GLY A 134 3.75 5.78 12.20
N ALA A 135 2.75 6.67 12.26
CA ALA A 135 2.98 8.07 12.61
C ALA A 135 3.47 8.25 14.06
N SER A 136 2.97 7.44 15.00
CA SER A 136 3.42 7.47 16.40
C SER A 136 4.88 7.06 16.55
N VAL A 137 5.38 6.16 15.70
CA VAL A 137 6.81 5.80 15.68
C VAL A 137 7.67 7.00 15.36
N ALA A 138 7.29 7.82 14.36
CA ALA A 138 8.04 9.02 14.02
C ALA A 138 8.06 10.03 15.18
N VAL A 139 6.93 10.18 15.89
CA VAL A 139 6.85 11.04 17.08
C VAL A 139 7.68 10.50 18.24
N ALA A 140 7.59 9.19 18.50
CA ALA A 140 8.39 8.51 19.52
C ALA A 140 9.88 8.66 19.23
N ALA A 141 10.30 8.48 17.98
CA ALA A 141 11.69 8.60 17.58
C ALA A 141 12.25 10.03 17.75
N ILE A 142 11.44 11.05 17.46
CA ILE A 142 11.82 12.44 17.73
C ILE A 142 11.94 12.70 19.23
N TRP A 143 11.06 12.12 20.06
CA TRP A 143 11.11 12.26 21.50
C TRP A 143 12.35 11.57 22.08
N LEU A 144 12.58 10.30 21.72
CA LEU A 144 13.68 9.49 22.23
C LEU A 144 15.05 9.94 21.71
N GLY A 145 15.11 10.50 20.50
CA GLY A 145 16.36 10.80 19.80
C GLY A 145 16.96 9.60 19.06
N SER A 146 16.32 8.43 19.15
CA SER A 146 16.65 7.18 18.46
C SER A 146 15.35 6.50 18.00
N LEU A 147 15.42 5.47 17.16
CA LEU A 147 14.23 4.66 16.88
C LEU A 147 13.82 3.88 18.13
N PRO A 148 12.51 3.69 18.39
CA PRO A 148 12.03 2.89 19.51
C PRO A 148 12.71 1.52 19.57
N GLY A 149 13.28 1.20 20.74
CA GLY A 149 14.01 -0.04 21.02
C GLY A 149 13.27 -0.91 22.04
N GLN A 150 14.00 -1.82 22.67
CA GLN A 150 13.44 -2.69 23.71
C GLN A 150 12.91 -1.88 24.89
N GLY A 151 11.63 -2.08 25.23
CA GLY A 151 10.97 -1.41 26.36
C GLY A 151 10.23 -0.11 26.02
N ASP A 152 10.31 0.38 24.77
CA ASP A 152 9.62 1.60 24.34
C ASP A 152 8.19 1.37 23.82
N ASP A 153 7.73 0.12 23.75
CA ASP A 153 6.41 -0.25 23.22
C ASP A 153 5.26 0.48 23.92
N GLY A 154 5.35 0.65 25.25
CA GLY A 154 4.35 1.39 26.02
C GLY A 154 4.21 2.84 25.57
N LEU A 155 5.33 3.49 25.21
CA LEU A 155 5.33 4.85 24.68
C LEU A 155 4.71 4.88 23.28
N VAL A 156 5.10 3.96 22.39
CA VAL A 156 4.57 3.89 21.03
C VAL A 156 3.07 3.65 21.04
N HIS A 157 2.58 2.65 21.79
CA HIS A 157 1.15 2.35 21.91
C HIS A 157 0.36 3.51 22.53
N GLY A 158 0.91 4.16 23.57
CA GLY A 158 0.30 5.33 24.18
C GLY A 158 0.15 6.49 23.19
N LEU A 159 1.21 6.79 22.44
CA LEU A 159 1.21 7.81 21.39
C LEU A 159 0.25 7.44 20.25
N SER A 160 0.21 6.18 19.81
CA SER A 160 -0.75 5.72 18.79
C SER A 160 -2.18 6.01 19.22
N CYS A 161 -2.56 5.67 20.46
CA CYS A 161 -3.90 5.90 20.99
C CYS A 161 -4.24 7.40 21.07
N VAL A 162 -3.33 8.23 21.57
CA VAL A 162 -3.53 9.68 21.68
C VAL A 162 -3.68 10.31 20.29
N LEU A 163 -2.75 10.04 19.38
CA LEU A 163 -2.80 10.57 18.01
C LEU A 163 -4.06 10.08 17.29
N PHE A 164 -4.49 8.83 17.50
CA PHE A 164 -5.68 8.28 16.88
C PHE A 164 -6.94 9.05 17.31
N LEU A 165 -7.09 9.33 18.61
CA LEU A 165 -8.20 10.14 19.12
C LEU A 165 -8.15 11.57 18.58
N LEU A 166 -6.95 12.18 18.53
CA LEU A 166 -6.76 13.51 17.98
C LEU A 166 -7.12 13.58 16.48
N ALA A 167 -6.95 12.49 15.72
CA ALA A 167 -7.30 12.44 14.31
C ALA A 167 -8.82 12.63 14.06
N PHE A 168 -9.68 12.34 15.04
CA PHE A 168 -11.12 12.58 14.95
C PHE A 168 -11.53 14.00 15.32
N LEU A 169 -10.71 14.77 16.04
CA LEU A 169 -11.06 16.13 16.46
C LEU A 169 -11.42 17.05 15.28
N PRO A 170 -10.64 17.11 14.18
CA PRO A 170 -11.04 17.88 13.01
C PRO A 170 -12.40 17.46 12.46
N LEU A 171 -12.72 16.16 12.49
CA LEU A 171 -13.95 15.61 11.89
C LEU A 171 -15.22 16.03 12.64
N ILE A 172 -15.09 16.50 13.89
CA ILE A 172 -16.21 17.07 14.67
C ILE A 172 -16.61 18.45 14.12
N PHE A 173 -15.69 19.22 13.53
CA PHE A 173 -15.90 20.60 13.08
C PHE A 173 -16.05 20.72 11.53
N GLY A 174 -17.04 20.02 10.95
CA GLY A 174 -17.05 19.60 9.54
C GLY A 174 -16.81 20.64 8.41
N GLY A 175 -17.42 21.83 8.44
CA GLY A 175 -17.55 22.65 7.22
C GLY A 175 -16.29 23.41 6.81
N THR A 176 -15.59 23.95 7.81
CA THR A 176 -14.28 24.58 7.63
C THR A 176 -13.20 23.52 7.41
N VAL A 177 -13.40 22.33 7.97
CA VAL A 177 -12.41 21.25 7.97
C VAL A 177 -12.26 20.57 6.61
N TYR A 178 -13.30 20.43 5.79
CA TYR A 178 -13.09 19.87 4.43
C TYR A 178 -12.11 20.71 3.59
N LYS A 179 -12.31 22.03 3.58
CA LYS A 179 -11.38 22.97 2.90
C LYS A 179 -10.00 22.95 3.54
N MET A 180 -9.93 22.72 4.86
CA MET A 180 -8.68 22.56 5.58
C MET A 180 -7.97 21.25 5.20
N LEU A 181 -8.67 20.12 5.16
CA LEU A 181 -8.14 18.81 4.78
C LEU A 181 -7.66 18.80 3.33
N GLU A 182 -8.43 19.36 2.39
CA GLU A 182 -7.99 19.49 1.00
C GLU A 182 -6.70 20.32 0.88
N ARG A 183 -6.60 21.43 1.63
CA ARG A 183 -5.37 22.23 1.69
C ARG A 183 -4.21 21.47 2.34
N ILE A 184 -4.43 20.82 3.48
CA ILE A 184 -3.41 20.03 4.19
C ILE A 184 -2.88 18.94 3.28
N MET A 185 -3.75 18.19 2.60
CA MET A 185 -3.35 17.12 1.68
C MET A 185 -2.57 17.64 0.48
N THR A 186 -2.99 18.77 -0.09
CA THR A 186 -2.29 19.38 -1.22
C THR A 186 -0.91 19.89 -0.80
N VAL A 187 -0.80 20.57 0.36
CA VAL A 187 0.46 21.06 0.90
C VAL A 187 1.38 19.89 1.27
N LYS A 188 0.87 18.89 1.99
CA LYS A 188 1.55 17.62 2.29
C LYS A 188 2.15 17.04 1.02
N LEU A 189 1.33 16.83 -0.01
CA LEU A 189 1.75 16.19 -1.26
C LEU A 189 2.94 16.91 -1.89
N VAL A 190 2.86 18.24 -1.98
CA VAL A 190 3.93 19.07 -2.56
C VAL A 190 5.20 18.96 -1.72
N VAL A 191 5.12 19.08 -0.39
CA VAL A 191 6.27 19.00 0.51
C VAL A 191 6.94 17.63 0.42
N VAL A 192 6.14 16.56 0.51
CA VAL A 192 6.63 15.18 0.44
C VAL A 192 7.29 14.90 -0.91
N LEU A 193 6.65 15.27 -2.01
CA LEU A 193 7.20 15.01 -3.34
C LEU A 193 8.50 15.80 -3.57
N ILE A 194 8.57 17.06 -3.15
CA ILE A 194 9.80 17.86 -3.24
C ILE A 194 10.92 17.19 -2.43
N PHE A 195 10.64 16.80 -1.19
CA PHE A 195 11.63 16.12 -0.35
C PHE A 195 12.12 14.81 -0.99
N LEU A 196 11.19 13.93 -1.40
CA LEU A 196 11.51 12.65 -2.01
C LEU A 196 12.32 12.81 -3.30
N VAL A 197 11.94 13.77 -4.16
CA VAL A 197 12.68 14.06 -5.39
C VAL A 197 14.08 14.59 -5.06
N LEU A 198 14.21 15.54 -4.14
CA LEU A 198 15.51 16.10 -3.76
C LEU A 198 16.45 15.03 -3.19
N VAL A 199 15.98 14.24 -2.23
CA VAL A 199 16.76 13.13 -1.65
C VAL A 199 17.13 12.15 -2.77
N SER A 200 16.16 11.78 -3.62
CA SER A 200 16.42 10.83 -4.70
C SER A 200 17.44 11.35 -5.69
N THR A 201 17.37 12.60 -6.14
CA THR A 201 18.29 13.11 -7.15
C THR A 201 19.67 13.47 -6.61
N CYS A 202 19.78 13.82 -5.33
CA CYS A 202 21.02 14.33 -4.75
C CYS A 202 21.80 13.28 -3.96
N LEU A 203 21.12 12.32 -3.32
CA LEU A 203 21.73 11.41 -2.33
C LEU A 203 21.70 9.94 -2.76
N ILE A 204 21.00 9.58 -3.84
CA ILE A 204 20.86 8.18 -4.25
C ILE A 204 21.77 7.88 -5.44
N SER A 205 22.43 6.72 -5.38
CA SER A 205 23.31 6.25 -6.45
C SER A 205 22.55 5.85 -7.72
N SER A 206 23.20 6.01 -8.89
CA SER A 206 22.65 5.56 -10.18
C SER A 206 22.34 4.06 -10.19
N ARG A 207 23.12 3.27 -9.45
CA ARG A 207 22.91 1.83 -9.25
C ARG A 207 21.56 1.57 -8.59
N SER A 208 21.29 2.16 -7.43
CA SER A 208 20.01 1.98 -6.71
C SER A 208 18.83 2.47 -7.53
N MET A 209 18.96 3.61 -8.22
CA MET A 209 17.94 4.08 -9.16
C MET A 209 17.65 3.05 -10.25
N SER A 210 18.70 2.50 -10.88
CA SER A 210 18.55 1.51 -11.94
C SER A 210 17.94 0.20 -11.44
N GLU A 211 18.26 -0.22 -10.20
CA GLU A 211 17.69 -1.41 -9.59
C GLU A 211 16.19 -1.24 -9.36
N VAL A 212 15.75 -0.09 -8.82
CA VAL A 212 14.33 0.20 -8.59
C VAL A 212 13.58 0.31 -9.92
N LEU A 213 14.09 1.10 -10.88
CA LEU A 213 13.44 1.30 -12.17
C LEU A 213 13.32 0.00 -12.98
N SER A 214 14.38 -0.80 -13.02
CA SER A 214 14.33 -2.11 -13.67
C SER A 214 13.46 -3.11 -12.92
N GLY A 215 13.38 -2.99 -11.59
CA GLY A 215 12.55 -3.80 -10.70
C GLY A 215 11.08 -3.86 -11.11
N PHE A 216 10.49 -2.74 -11.54
CA PHE A 216 9.10 -2.68 -12.02
C PHE A 216 8.84 -3.57 -13.26
N LEU A 217 9.88 -4.01 -13.98
CA LEU A 217 9.78 -4.80 -15.20
C LEU A 217 10.31 -6.24 -15.04
N ARG A 218 10.73 -6.65 -13.83
CA ARG A 218 11.28 -8.00 -13.54
C ARG A 218 10.19 -9.06 -13.33
N PHE A 219 9.21 -9.11 -14.22
CA PHE A 219 8.03 -9.99 -14.06
C PHE A 219 8.40 -11.45 -13.78
N GLY A 220 7.81 -12.01 -12.74
CA GLY A 220 7.98 -13.41 -12.35
C GLY A 220 9.26 -13.70 -11.55
N GLN A 221 10.17 -12.73 -11.37
CA GLN A 221 11.38 -12.95 -10.60
C GLN A 221 11.12 -12.86 -9.10
N ILE A 222 11.76 -13.73 -8.34
CA ILE A 222 11.81 -13.72 -6.87
C ILE A 222 13.27 -13.65 -6.39
N PRO A 223 13.53 -12.97 -5.26
CA PRO A 223 14.84 -12.96 -4.64
C PRO A 223 14.97 -14.09 -3.63
N LEU A 224 16.00 -14.92 -3.79
CA LEU A 224 16.45 -15.87 -2.79
C LEU A 224 17.57 -15.24 -1.98
N ARG A 225 17.32 -15.07 -0.68
CA ARG A 225 18.29 -14.48 0.25
C ARG A 225 19.28 -15.55 0.72
N ALA A 226 20.55 -15.17 0.89
CA ALA A 226 21.52 -16.06 1.53
C ALA A 226 21.11 -16.39 2.98
N ASN A 227 21.51 -17.57 3.48
CA ASN A 227 21.18 -18.00 4.85
C ASN A 227 21.64 -16.98 5.89
N THR A 228 22.85 -16.46 5.69
CA THR A 228 23.47 -15.44 6.52
C THR A 228 23.87 -14.25 5.66
N ILE A 229 23.43 -13.06 6.04
CA ILE A 229 23.81 -11.79 5.41
C ILE A 229 24.05 -10.76 6.49
N ILE A 230 25.20 -10.10 6.40
CA ILE A 230 25.57 -8.91 7.15
C ILE A 230 25.92 -7.85 6.13
N ASP A 231 25.24 -6.72 6.22
CA ASP A 231 25.36 -5.59 5.29
C ASP A 231 25.53 -4.32 6.13
N GLY A 232 26.79 -3.92 6.32
CA GLY A 232 27.17 -2.89 7.26
C GLY A 232 26.76 -3.28 8.68
N ARG A 233 25.90 -2.44 9.27
CA ARG A 233 25.37 -2.64 10.63
C ARG A 233 24.19 -3.62 10.73
N HIS A 234 23.57 -3.97 9.61
CA HIS A 234 22.39 -4.83 9.59
C HIS A 234 22.80 -6.29 9.46
N PHE A 235 22.19 -7.17 10.25
CA PHE A 235 22.53 -8.59 10.24
C PHE A 235 21.30 -9.50 10.21
N THR A 236 21.47 -10.61 9.52
CA THR A 236 20.65 -11.82 9.59
C THR A 236 21.62 -12.98 9.60
N LEU A 237 21.78 -13.64 10.75
CA LEU A 237 22.63 -14.81 10.89
C LEU A 237 21.73 -16.05 11.04
N THR A 238 22.07 -17.12 10.35
CA THR A 238 21.42 -18.42 10.51
C THR A 238 22.48 -19.47 10.85
N GLU A 239 22.22 -20.29 11.86
CA GLU A 239 23.10 -21.37 12.30
C GLU A 239 22.26 -22.61 12.67
N GLN A 240 22.77 -23.80 12.37
CA GLN A 240 22.12 -25.06 12.73
C GLN A 240 22.91 -25.72 13.86
N HIS A 241 22.23 -26.08 14.95
CA HIS A 241 22.81 -26.79 16.09
C HIS A 241 21.80 -27.79 16.64
N ASP A 242 22.23 -29.05 16.87
CA ASP A 242 21.38 -30.14 17.40
C ASP A 242 20.01 -30.27 16.70
N ASP A 243 20.02 -30.25 15.36
CA ASP A 243 18.83 -30.29 14.48
C ASP A 243 17.86 -29.10 14.61
N ILE A 244 18.21 -28.08 15.41
CA ILE A 244 17.46 -26.83 15.53
C ILE A 244 18.12 -25.76 14.67
N LEU A 245 17.32 -25.12 13.80
CA LEU A 245 17.75 -23.95 13.06
C LEU A 245 17.54 -22.70 13.92
N TYR A 246 18.63 -22.02 14.23
CA TYR A 246 18.63 -20.74 14.92
C TYR A 246 18.82 -19.61 13.91
N ARG A 247 18.03 -18.55 14.05
CA ARG A 247 18.18 -17.34 13.23
C ARG A 247 18.11 -16.12 14.12
N ILE A 248 19.05 -15.20 13.98
CA ILE A 248 19.01 -13.89 14.66
C ILE A 248 19.04 -12.78 13.62
N ARG A 249 18.20 -11.77 13.82
CA ARG A 249 18.11 -10.58 12.98
C ARG A 249 18.19 -9.34 13.84
N GLY A 250 18.86 -8.31 13.34
CA GLY A 250 18.99 -7.07 14.10
C GLY A 250 19.86 -6.04 13.41
N THR A 251 20.18 -5.01 14.17
CA THR A 251 21.07 -3.94 13.75
C THR A 251 21.97 -3.56 14.92
N VAL A 252 23.24 -3.29 14.61
CA VAL A 252 24.16 -2.68 15.57
C VAL A 252 23.94 -1.16 15.53
N GLU A 253 23.62 -0.57 16.66
CA GLU A 253 23.48 0.87 16.84
C GLU A 253 24.67 1.41 17.66
N GLU A 254 24.81 2.73 17.77
CA GLU A 254 25.96 3.34 18.46
C GLU A 254 26.06 2.93 19.94
N THR A 255 24.92 2.71 20.59
CA THR A 255 24.85 2.44 22.03
C THR A 255 24.64 0.97 22.36
N GLU A 256 23.97 0.21 21.49
CA GLU A 256 23.65 -1.19 21.71
C GLU A 256 23.32 -1.95 20.43
N THR A 257 23.35 -3.28 20.52
CA THR A 257 22.86 -4.16 19.47
C THR A 257 21.39 -4.46 19.69
N VAL A 258 20.56 -3.96 18.77
CA VAL A 258 19.11 -4.18 18.78
C VAL A 258 18.80 -5.44 18.00
N VAL A 259 18.41 -6.49 18.72
CA VAL A 259 17.91 -7.73 18.12
C VAL A 259 16.41 -7.58 17.89
N THR A 260 16.01 -7.69 16.64
CA THR A 260 14.63 -7.47 16.22
C THR A 260 13.81 -8.75 16.18
N GLU A 261 14.47 -9.86 15.86
CA GLU A 261 13.86 -11.18 15.78
C GLU A 261 14.92 -12.24 16.09
N PHE A 262 14.56 -13.18 16.96
CA PHE A 262 15.30 -14.40 17.21
C PHE A 262 14.37 -15.59 16.96
N THR A 263 14.79 -16.55 16.16
CA THR A 263 14.04 -17.76 15.86
C THR A 263 14.83 -18.97 16.33
N ALA A 264 14.16 -19.89 17.04
CA ALA A 264 14.68 -21.19 17.42
C ALA A 264 13.70 -22.28 16.96
N GLY A 265 14.02 -22.95 15.85
CA GLY A 265 13.12 -23.88 15.19
C GLY A 265 11.84 -23.17 14.73
N ASN A 266 10.70 -23.54 15.29
CA ASN A 266 9.40 -22.92 14.98
C ASN A 266 9.01 -21.78 15.94
N GLN A 267 9.83 -21.50 16.96
CA GLN A 267 9.55 -20.44 17.92
C GLN A 267 10.19 -19.13 17.46
N ILE A 268 9.39 -18.07 17.36
CA ILE A 268 9.84 -16.73 16.97
C ILE A 268 9.67 -15.80 18.17
N PHE A 269 10.77 -15.17 18.56
CA PHE A 269 10.85 -14.19 19.63
C PHE A 269 11.14 -12.83 19.02
N ARG A 270 10.26 -11.85 19.26
CA ARG A 270 10.41 -10.47 18.78
C ARG A 270 11.14 -9.59 19.81
N MET A 271 11.54 -8.40 19.40
CA MET A 271 12.35 -7.42 20.15
C MET A 271 12.02 -7.34 21.66
N ASP A 272 10.75 -7.28 22.06
CA ASP A 272 10.31 -7.06 23.44
C ASP A 272 9.92 -8.34 24.20
N GLN A 273 10.16 -9.51 23.62
CA GLN A 273 9.82 -10.79 24.23
C GLN A 273 11.02 -11.38 24.97
N GLU A 274 10.79 -11.83 26.20
CA GLU A 274 11.81 -12.54 26.98
C GLU A 274 12.22 -13.83 26.28
N ILE A 275 13.53 -14.01 26.10
CA ILE A 275 14.10 -15.24 25.56
C ILE A 275 14.10 -16.30 26.67
N PRO A 276 13.50 -17.49 26.45
CA PRO A 276 13.56 -18.58 27.40
C PRO A 276 15.00 -18.96 27.76
N ALA A 277 15.23 -19.31 29.03
CA ALA A 277 16.57 -19.66 29.54
C ALA A 277 17.25 -20.81 28.75
N GLU A 278 16.47 -21.68 28.11
CA GLU A 278 16.98 -22.76 27.25
C GLU A 278 17.69 -22.26 25.98
N PHE A 279 17.31 -21.08 25.47
CA PHE A 279 17.89 -20.50 24.25
C PHE A 279 18.85 -19.35 24.53
N ASP A 280 18.92 -18.84 25.77
CA ASP A 280 19.70 -17.65 26.12
C ASP A 280 21.18 -17.80 25.74
N THR A 281 21.82 -18.94 26.03
CA THR A 281 23.22 -19.17 25.65
C THR A 281 23.44 -19.01 24.14
N ARG A 282 22.58 -19.63 23.32
CA ARG A 282 22.68 -19.56 21.86
C ARG A 282 22.36 -18.16 21.34
N TYR A 283 21.38 -17.50 21.94
CA TYR A 283 21.04 -16.11 21.66
C TYR A 283 22.23 -15.18 21.90
N GLN A 284 22.90 -15.26 23.06
CA GLN A 284 24.06 -14.43 23.39
C GLN A 284 25.26 -14.73 22.48
N GLU A 285 25.51 -16.00 22.14
CA GLU A 285 26.57 -16.39 21.21
C GLU A 285 26.35 -15.78 19.81
N LEU A 286 25.14 -15.91 19.28
CA LEU A 286 24.78 -15.35 17.97
C LEU A 286 24.79 -13.81 17.97
N LYS A 287 24.31 -13.17 19.05
CA LYS A 287 24.39 -11.72 19.23
C LYS A 287 25.85 -11.24 19.25
N THR A 288 26.70 -11.90 20.02
CA THR A 288 28.15 -11.60 20.09
C THR A 288 28.83 -11.80 18.73
N ARG A 289 28.43 -12.83 17.97
CA ARG A 289 28.93 -13.06 16.61
C ARG A 289 28.48 -11.96 15.66
N ALA A 290 27.22 -11.51 15.75
CA ALA A 290 26.70 -10.41 14.95
C ALA A 290 27.49 -9.11 15.22
N GLU A 291 27.71 -8.77 16.49
CA GLU A 291 28.48 -7.58 16.91
C GLU A 291 29.89 -7.54 16.33
N LYS A 292 30.55 -8.70 16.22
CA LYS A 292 31.91 -8.80 15.66
C LYS A 292 31.95 -8.60 14.15
N LEU A 293 30.89 -8.99 13.44
CA LEU A 293 30.86 -9.03 11.99
C LEU A 293 30.16 -7.82 11.37
N ALA A 294 29.16 -7.24 12.06
CA ALA A 294 28.34 -6.13 11.58
C ALA A 294 29.05 -4.77 11.75
N LEU A 295 30.09 -4.58 10.94
CA LEU A 295 30.88 -3.35 10.88
C LEU A 295 30.38 -2.45 9.74
N ALA A 296 30.26 -1.14 9.98
CA ALA A 296 29.58 -0.18 9.10
C ALA A 296 29.94 -0.27 7.60
N ASP A 297 31.23 -0.43 7.28
CA ASP A 297 31.72 -0.42 5.89
C ASP A 297 32.07 -1.83 5.36
N ARG A 298 31.57 -2.89 6.00
CA ARG A 298 31.87 -4.28 5.64
C ARG A 298 30.61 -5.08 5.37
N PHE A 299 30.76 -6.11 4.57
CA PHE A 299 29.73 -7.12 4.40
C PHE A 299 30.31 -8.51 4.67
N TYR A 300 29.43 -9.41 5.07
CA TYR A 300 29.69 -10.82 5.18
C TYR A 300 28.44 -11.57 4.72
N MET A 301 28.60 -12.57 3.85
CA MET A 301 27.51 -13.46 3.47
C MET A 301 27.94 -14.91 3.55
N GLU A 302 27.00 -15.77 3.92
CA GLU A 302 27.16 -17.21 3.90
C GLU A 302 25.89 -17.87 3.36
N GLN A 303 26.07 -18.74 2.38
CA GLN A 303 25.03 -19.59 1.81
C GLN A 303 25.41 -21.05 2.08
N ILE A 304 24.49 -21.80 2.64
CA ILE A 304 24.65 -23.24 2.92
C ILE A 304 23.68 -23.98 2.01
N ASP A 305 24.20 -24.90 1.20
CA ASP A 305 23.43 -25.78 0.33
C ASP A 305 23.95 -27.22 0.47
N GLY A 306 23.30 -27.99 1.36
CA GLY A 306 23.75 -29.33 1.74
C GLY A 306 25.19 -29.31 2.29
N PRO A 307 26.13 -30.09 1.73
CA PRO A 307 27.52 -30.14 2.21
C PRO A 307 28.37 -28.95 1.73
N ILE A 308 27.84 -28.09 0.86
CA ILE A 308 28.57 -26.96 0.29
C ILE A 308 28.20 -25.69 1.06
N SER A 309 29.22 -24.98 1.57
CA SER A 309 29.06 -23.62 2.11
C SER A 309 29.88 -22.63 1.30
N LEU A 310 29.24 -21.54 0.91
CA LEU A 310 29.81 -20.43 0.17
C LEU A 310 29.83 -19.20 1.06
N THR A 311 31.02 -18.71 1.40
CA THR A 311 31.21 -17.49 2.18
C THR A 311 31.85 -16.41 1.33
N ALA A 312 31.38 -15.17 1.44
CA ALA A 312 32.05 -14.02 0.85
C ALA A 312 32.10 -12.86 1.86
N GLU A 313 33.23 -12.19 1.93
CA GLU A 313 33.46 -11.04 2.81
C GLU A 313 34.26 -9.95 2.10
N GLY A 314 34.06 -8.71 2.53
CA GLY A 314 34.76 -7.57 1.93
C GLY A 314 34.29 -6.23 2.49
N THR A 315 34.34 -5.22 1.63
CA THR A 315 33.96 -3.83 1.96
C THR A 315 32.75 -3.37 1.15
N ILE A 316 32.08 -2.34 1.65
CA ILE A 316 30.96 -1.69 0.99
C ILE A 316 31.44 -0.33 0.47
N ASP A 317 31.25 -0.07 -0.82
CA ASP A 317 31.61 1.22 -1.41
C ASP A 317 30.73 2.33 -0.81
N PRO A 318 31.33 3.42 -0.27
CA PRO A 318 30.56 4.46 0.40
C PRO A 318 29.68 5.29 -0.55
N GLN A 319 29.98 5.33 -1.85
CA GLN A 319 29.30 6.15 -2.86
C GLN A 319 28.11 5.43 -3.52
N ASP A 320 28.26 4.16 -3.88
CA ASP A 320 27.22 3.41 -4.59
C ASP A 320 26.72 2.15 -3.87
N LYS A 321 27.22 1.93 -2.65
CA LYS A 321 26.89 0.81 -1.76
C LYS A 321 27.19 -0.57 -2.37
N SER A 322 28.03 -0.62 -3.40
CA SER A 322 28.46 -1.87 -4.01
C SER A 322 29.30 -2.72 -3.06
N TRP A 323 29.05 -4.03 -3.05
CA TRP A 323 29.92 -4.97 -2.36
C TRP A 323 31.19 -5.22 -3.16
N GLN A 324 32.33 -4.92 -2.55
CA GLN A 324 33.67 -5.19 -3.06
C GLN A 324 34.26 -6.36 -2.27
N PHE A 325 34.15 -7.57 -2.81
CA PHE A 325 34.65 -8.75 -2.10
C PHE A 325 36.18 -8.75 -2.03
N GLU A 326 36.71 -9.14 -0.87
CA GLU A 326 38.14 -9.32 -0.63
C GLU A 326 38.51 -10.80 -0.66
N GLN A 327 37.60 -11.63 -0.16
CA GLN A 327 37.81 -13.05 0.01
C GLN A 327 36.51 -13.83 -0.16
N VAL A 328 36.61 -14.95 -0.85
CA VAL A 328 35.54 -15.94 -0.98
C VAL A 328 36.06 -17.29 -0.50
N THR A 329 35.28 -17.99 0.31
CA THR A 329 35.61 -19.35 0.76
C THR A 329 34.54 -20.32 0.29
N VAL A 330 34.98 -21.39 -0.37
CA VAL A 330 34.13 -22.51 -0.77
C VAL A 330 34.51 -23.70 0.10
N ARG A 331 33.59 -24.11 0.96
CA ARG A 331 33.71 -25.32 1.77
C ARG A 331 32.86 -26.43 1.15
N SER A 332 33.44 -27.61 1.04
CA SER A 332 32.81 -28.83 0.53
C SER A 332 33.32 -30.03 1.33
N GLU A 333 32.84 -31.24 1.03
CA GLU A 333 33.36 -32.48 1.65
C GLU A 333 34.87 -32.68 1.41
N ASP A 334 35.37 -32.20 0.27
CA ASP A 334 36.77 -32.33 -0.14
C ASP A 334 37.71 -31.32 0.56
N GLY A 335 37.16 -30.39 1.36
CA GLY A 335 37.90 -29.37 2.09
C GLY A 335 37.39 -27.94 1.89
N SER A 336 38.15 -26.99 2.43
CA SER A 336 37.84 -25.56 2.39
C SER A 336 38.91 -24.83 1.59
N ASN A 337 38.51 -24.20 0.49
CA ASN A 337 39.40 -23.41 -0.37
C ASN A 337 39.01 -21.94 -0.34
N THR A 338 40.00 -21.07 -0.32
CA THR A 338 39.82 -19.62 -0.24
C THR A 338 40.42 -18.94 -1.46
N TYR A 339 39.65 -18.03 -2.06
CA TYR A 339 39.96 -17.36 -3.31
C TYR A 339 39.88 -15.84 -3.14
N ARG A 340 40.76 -15.10 -3.84
CA ARG A 340 40.74 -13.63 -3.92
C ARG A 340 40.22 -13.11 -5.26
N GLN A 341 40.07 -14.00 -6.25
CA GLN A 341 39.45 -13.69 -7.53
C GLN A 341 38.40 -14.76 -7.83
N LEU A 342 37.22 -14.33 -8.32
CA LEU A 342 36.16 -15.27 -8.68
C LEU A 342 36.57 -16.20 -9.83
N ALA A 343 37.47 -15.75 -10.72
CA ALA A 343 37.97 -16.53 -11.85
C ALA A 343 38.78 -17.77 -11.43
N ASP A 344 39.31 -17.80 -10.21
CA ASP A 344 40.11 -18.90 -9.69
C ASP A 344 39.24 -20.06 -9.15
N ILE A 345 37.92 -19.86 -9.05
CA ILE A 345 36.98 -20.88 -8.58
C ILE A 345 36.77 -21.91 -9.69
N PRO A 346 37.17 -23.19 -9.50
CA PRO A 346 37.12 -24.19 -10.58
C PRO A 346 35.70 -24.50 -11.07
N ASN A 347 34.72 -24.44 -10.17
CA ASN A 347 33.33 -24.71 -10.49
C ASN A 347 32.63 -23.45 -11.00
N GLN A 348 32.36 -23.41 -12.31
CA GLN A 348 31.69 -22.29 -12.97
C GLN A 348 30.29 -21.99 -12.43
N ALA A 349 29.55 -23.00 -11.94
CA ALA A 349 28.24 -22.78 -11.36
C ALA A 349 28.34 -22.03 -10.02
N LEU A 350 29.27 -22.43 -9.15
CA LEU A 350 29.53 -21.74 -7.88
C LEU A 350 30.08 -20.33 -8.12
N GLN A 351 30.97 -20.17 -9.10
CA GLN A 351 31.48 -18.87 -9.51
C GLN A 351 30.34 -17.92 -9.91
N LYS A 352 29.43 -18.38 -10.78
CA LYS A 352 28.29 -17.57 -11.24
C LYS A 352 27.34 -17.24 -10.10
N GLU A 353 27.07 -18.18 -9.20
CA GLU A 353 26.23 -17.94 -8.02
C GLU A 353 26.82 -16.88 -7.09
N LEU A 354 28.11 -17.00 -6.77
CA LEU A 354 28.82 -16.01 -5.94
C LEU A 354 28.84 -14.64 -6.60
N GLN A 355 29.13 -14.57 -7.91
CA GLN A 355 29.09 -13.33 -8.66
C GLN A 355 27.70 -12.68 -8.58
N GLU A 356 26.64 -13.44 -8.86
CA GLU A 356 25.28 -12.92 -8.81
C GLU A 356 24.90 -12.41 -7.42
N ARG A 357 25.29 -13.13 -6.36
CA ARG A 357 25.00 -12.73 -4.97
C ARG A 357 25.78 -11.49 -4.56
N ILE A 358 27.06 -11.38 -4.90
CA ILE A 358 27.86 -10.19 -4.61
C ILE A 358 27.29 -8.97 -5.36
N GLU A 359 26.97 -9.13 -6.65
CA GLU A 359 26.35 -8.08 -7.47
C GLU A 359 24.98 -7.63 -6.96
N ASN A 360 24.24 -8.50 -6.26
CA ASN A 360 22.90 -8.20 -5.74
C ASN A 360 22.84 -8.15 -4.20
N GLN A 361 23.98 -7.96 -3.53
CA GLN A 361 24.10 -7.77 -2.08
C GLN A 361 23.44 -8.91 -1.29
N GLY A 362 23.84 -10.15 -1.62
CA GLY A 362 23.43 -11.40 -0.97
C GLY A 362 22.15 -12.03 -1.53
N LEU A 363 21.53 -11.42 -2.54
CA LEU A 363 20.34 -11.95 -3.21
C LEU A 363 20.68 -12.69 -4.50
N ARG A 364 19.96 -13.77 -4.79
CA ARG A 364 19.96 -14.45 -6.10
C ARG A 364 18.58 -14.36 -6.72
N ARG A 365 18.47 -14.03 -8.01
CA ARG A 365 17.17 -13.84 -8.68
C ARG A 365 16.81 -15.07 -9.49
N VAL A 366 15.68 -15.68 -9.17
CA VAL A 366 15.17 -16.86 -9.89
C VAL A 366 13.73 -16.62 -10.35
N GLN A 367 13.25 -17.42 -11.30
CA GLN A 367 11.86 -17.34 -11.73
C GLN A 367 10.95 -18.11 -10.78
N LEU A 368 9.87 -17.49 -10.32
CA LEU A 368 8.91 -18.06 -9.37
C LEU A 368 8.34 -19.39 -9.84
N ILE A 369 7.88 -19.44 -11.10
CA ILE A 369 7.30 -20.66 -11.67
C ILE A 369 8.36 -21.77 -11.75
N GLY A 370 9.60 -21.43 -12.14
CA GLY A 370 10.71 -22.38 -12.18
C GLY A 370 11.05 -22.92 -10.79
N TYR A 371 11.11 -22.04 -9.78
CA TYR A 371 11.36 -22.44 -8.40
C TYR A 371 10.30 -23.41 -7.87
N ILE A 372 9.01 -23.12 -8.11
CA ILE A 372 7.91 -23.99 -7.69
C ILE A 372 7.98 -25.34 -8.41
N GLN A 373 8.29 -25.36 -9.70
CA GLN A 373 8.43 -26.61 -10.47
C GLN A 373 9.59 -27.48 -9.96
N GLU A 374 10.69 -26.85 -9.54
CA GLU A 374 11.89 -27.53 -9.04
C GLU A 374 11.71 -28.03 -7.60
N HIS A 375 11.14 -27.22 -6.71
CA HIS A 375 11.08 -27.50 -5.27
C HIS A 375 9.73 -28.06 -4.80
N GLY A 376 8.68 -27.99 -5.63
CA GLY A 376 7.32 -28.40 -5.27
C GLY A 376 6.64 -27.54 -4.20
N LYS A 377 7.25 -26.43 -3.78
CA LYS A 377 6.75 -25.52 -2.74
C LYS A 377 7.04 -24.05 -3.06
N LEU A 378 6.38 -23.15 -2.34
CA LEU A 378 6.68 -21.72 -2.39
C LEU A 378 8.02 -21.41 -1.70
N PRO A 379 8.75 -20.38 -2.16
CA PRO A 379 9.95 -19.90 -1.47
C PRO A 379 9.58 -19.33 -0.09
N ASP A 380 10.53 -19.43 0.86
CA ASP A 380 10.45 -18.86 2.20
C ASP A 380 10.59 -17.32 2.13
N LEU A 381 9.48 -16.65 1.84
CA LEU A 381 9.34 -15.20 1.77
C LEU A 381 8.23 -14.74 2.71
N ASP A 382 8.29 -13.48 3.13
CA ASP A 382 7.22 -12.84 3.90
C ASP A 382 6.05 -12.50 2.96
N TRP A 383 5.28 -13.54 2.59
CA TRP A 383 4.16 -13.44 1.68
C TRP A 383 3.08 -12.48 2.19
N ALA A 384 2.93 -12.33 3.52
CA ALA A 384 2.03 -11.36 4.11
C ALA A 384 2.47 -9.92 3.78
N LEU A 385 3.75 -9.60 3.94
CA LEU A 385 4.29 -8.29 3.55
C LEU A 385 4.18 -8.05 2.04
N ILE A 386 4.48 -9.07 1.20
CA ILE A 386 4.38 -8.97 -0.25
C ILE A 386 2.93 -8.74 -0.70
N ALA A 387 1.97 -9.46 -0.11
CA ALA A 387 0.55 -9.29 -0.37
C ALA A 387 0.07 -7.91 0.07
N THR A 388 0.48 -7.44 1.24
CA THR A 388 0.20 -6.07 1.70
C THR A 388 0.78 -5.03 0.75
N PHE A 389 2.03 -5.19 0.33
CA PHE A 389 2.66 -4.33 -0.66
C PHE A 389 1.86 -4.28 -1.97
N ALA A 390 1.40 -5.42 -2.47
CA ALA A 390 0.54 -5.46 -3.65
C ALA A 390 -0.77 -4.71 -3.42
N SER A 391 -1.39 -4.85 -2.25
CA SER A 391 -2.67 -4.19 -1.94
C SER A 391 -2.53 -2.67 -1.94
N ILE A 392 -1.47 -2.13 -1.34
CA ILE A 392 -1.32 -0.68 -1.12
C ILE A 392 -0.47 -0.02 -2.21
N ALA A 393 0.07 -0.76 -3.18
CA ALA A 393 0.66 -0.18 -4.38
C ALA A 393 -0.41 0.56 -5.20
N GLY A 394 -0.61 1.85 -4.94
CA GLY A 394 -1.75 2.63 -5.42
C GLY A 394 -2.60 3.14 -4.25
N ALA A 395 -3.85 2.71 -4.12
CA ALA A 395 -4.68 3.05 -2.95
C ALA A 395 -5.12 1.79 -2.19
N GLY A 396 -5.50 0.75 -2.94
CA GLY A 396 -5.85 -0.55 -2.40
C GLY A 396 -7.24 -0.63 -1.77
N GLY A 397 -7.68 -1.86 -1.53
CA GLY A 397 -8.92 -2.14 -0.80
C GLY A 397 -10.17 -1.49 -1.38
N LEU A 398 -11.12 -1.19 -0.49
CA LEU A 398 -12.35 -0.50 -0.87
C LEU A 398 -12.14 1.01 -1.07
N THR A 399 -10.94 1.53 -0.83
CA THR A 399 -10.57 2.94 -1.06
C THR A 399 -10.62 3.29 -2.54
N ASN A 400 -10.27 2.36 -3.44
CA ASN A 400 -10.41 2.58 -4.88
C ASN A 400 -11.86 2.87 -5.29
N ALA A 401 -12.86 2.28 -4.60
CA ALA A 401 -14.28 2.53 -4.90
C ALA A 401 -14.66 4.00 -4.71
N LEU A 402 -13.91 4.76 -3.91
CA LEU A 402 -14.11 6.20 -3.71
C LEU A 402 -13.89 7.02 -4.98
N LEU A 403 -13.19 6.50 -5.99
CA LEU A 403 -13.08 7.18 -7.30
C LEU A 403 -14.45 7.46 -7.92
N SER A 404 -15.43 6.58 -7.68
CA SER A 404 -16.81 6.80 -8.09
C SER A 404 -17.47 7.96 -7.30
N ASN A 405 -17.21 8.06 -6.00
CA ASN A 405 -17.66 9.16 -5.15
C ASN A 405 -17.01 10.49 -5.58
N TYR A 406 -15.71 10.53 -5.82
CA TYR A 406 -15.00 11.72 -6.27
C TYR A 406 -15.44 12.17 -7.66
N ALA A 407 -15.67 11.23 -8.59
CA ALA A 407 -16.23 11.54 -9.90
C ALA A 407 -17.61 12.19 -9.77
N ARG A 408 -18.50 11.63 -8.92
CA ARG A 408 -19.80 12.23 -8.60
C ARG A 408 -19.63 13.64 -8.02
N ASP A 409 -18.80 13.78 -6.99
CA ASP A 409 -18.67 15.01 -6.23
C ASP A 409 -18.06 16.17 -7.04
N LYS A 410 -17.16 15.86 -7.98
CA LYS A 410 -16.64 16.83 -8.97
C LYS A 410 -17.64 17.14 -10.08
N GLY A 411 -18.81 16.49 -10.09
CA GLY A 411 -19.85 16.68 -11.08
C GLY A 411 -19.50 16.10 -12.45
N TRP A 412 -18.72 15.02 -12.50
CA TRP A 412 -18.36 14.37 -13.76
C TRP A 412 -19.51 13.52 -14.29
N GLY A 413 -19.74 13.57 -15.62
CA GLY A 413 -20.87 12.89 -16.24
C GLY A 413 -22.20 13.25 -15.57
N MET A 414 -23.01 12.24 -15.24
CA MET A 414 -24.29 12.44 -14.54
C MET A 414 -24.15 12.87 -13.07
N GLY A 415 -22.96 12.84 -12.48
CA GLY A 415 -22.71 13.38 -11.13
C GLY A 415 -23.08 14.86 -11.00
N ARG A 416 -23.02 15.62 -12.10
CA ARG A 416 -23.45 17.04 -12.17
C ARG A 416 -24.89 17.25 -11.72
N ASN A 417 -25.76 16.27 -11.95
CA ASN A 417 -27.21 16.39 -11.77
C ASN A 417 -27.71 15.77 -10.45
N VAL A 418 -26.98 14.81 -9.89
CA VAL A 418 -27.36 14.11 -8.64
C VAL A 418 -26.90 14.88 -7.39
N GLY A 419 -25.82 15.66 -7.53
CA GLY A 419 -25.21 16.39 -6.42
C GLY A 419 -24.30 15.52 -5.55
N ALA A 420 -23.64 16.16 -4.57
CA ALA A 420 -22.71 15.53 -3.65
C ALA A 420 -23.27 15.53 -2.23
N ILE A 421 -22.90 14.55 -1.41
CA ILE A 421 -23.09 14.65 0.04
C ILE A 421 -22.07 15.68 0.53
N ALA A 422 -22.54 16.91 0.75
CA ALA A 422 -21.80 17.89 1.53
C ALA A 422 -21.53 17.28 2.91
N SER A 423 -20.31 17.41 3.40
CA SER A 423 -19.95 17.00 4.76
C SER A 423 -21.05 17.46 5.73
N ALA A 424 -21.48 16.57 6.62
CA ALA A 424 -22.73 16.67 7.36
C ALA A 424 -22.84 17.92 8.26
N VAL A 425 -21.80 18.76 8.33
CA VAL A 425 -21.77 20.01 9.08
C VAL A 425 -21.18 21.14 8.21
N GLY A 426 -21.87 21.57 7.15
CA GLY A 426 -21.49 22.75 6.37
C GLY A 426 -22.71 23.42 5.71
N SER A 427 -22.79 24.75 5.76
CA SER A 427 -23.96 25.58 5.41
C SER A 427 -24.29 25.68 3.92
N THR A 428 -23.66 24.89 3.05
CA THR A 428 -24.08 24.78 1.65
C THR A 428 -25.01 23.60 1.52
N THR A 429 -26.31 23.90 1.57
CA THR A 429 -27.40 22.97 1.27
C THR A 429 -27.33 22.54 -0.19
N ILE A 430 -26.41 21.65 -0.53
CA ILE A 430 -26.48 20.90 -1.78
C ILE A 430 -27.68 19.97 -1.62
N THR A 431 -28.70 20.20 -2.44
CA THR A 431 -29.87 19.33 -2.54
C THR A 431 -29.43 17.96 -2.99
N LEU A 432 -29.31 17.04 -2.04
CA LEU A 432 -29.17 15.62 -2.31
C LEU A 432 -30.43 15.14 -3.03
N SER A 433 -30.28 14.76 -4.30
CA SER A 433 -31.26 13.87 -4.92
C SER A 433 -31.17 12.52 -4.22
N HIS A 434 -32.31 11.96 -3.81
CA HIS A 434 -32.36 10.63 -3.18
C HIS A 434 -32.07 9.49 -4.17
N VAL A 435 -31.94 9.81 -5.47
CA VAL A 435 -31.90 8.85 -6.56
C VAL A 435 -30.99 9.37 -7.69
N GLY A 436 -30.21 8.47 -8.30
CA GLY A 436 -29.38 8.76 -9.46
C GLY A 436 -30.15 9.24 -10.69
N GLN A 437 -29.42 9.81 -11.65
CA GLN A 437 -29.96 10.24 -12.94
C GLN A 437 -29.21 9.61 -14.11
N THR A 438 -29.93 9.16 -15.14
CA THR A 438 -29.35 8.63 -16.40
C THR A 438 -29.67 9.53 -17.59
N PHE A 439 -29.19 9.17 -18.77
CA PHE A 439 -29.41 9.92 -20.02
C PHE A 439 -29.91 8.99 -21.14
N ARG A 440 -30.66 9.55 -22.09
CA ARG A 440 -31.14 8.82 -23.28
C ARG A 440 -30.01 8.48 -24.25
N SER A 441 -30.10 7.32 -24.91
CA SER A 441 -29.13 6.87 -25.92
C SER A 441 -29.31 7.57 -27.28
N SER A 442 -29.10 8.89 -27.30
CA SER A 442 -29.05 9.68 -28.55
C SER A 442 -27.63 9.70 -29.12
N GLN A 443 -27.50 9.95 -30.43
CA GLN A 443 -26.19 10.06 -31.08
C GLN A 443 -25.31 11.17 -30.45
N GLU A 444 -25.95 12.27 -30.02
CA GLU A 444 -25.27 13.35 -29.30
C GLU A 444 -24.76 12.88 -27.94
N ASN A 445 -25.61 12.23 -27.14
CA ASN A 445 -25.22 11.72 -25.82
C ASN A 445 -24.13 10.64 -25.93
N MET A 446 -24.18 9.78 -26.95
CA MET A 446 -23.11 8.82 -27.22
C MET A 446 -21.79 9.48 -27.62
N SER A 447 -21.82 10.63 -28.29
CA SER A 447 -20.63 11.43 -28.56
C SER A 447 -20.05 12.01 -27.26
N ARG A 448 -20.91 12.59 -26.41
CA ARG A 448 -20.53 13.13 -25.09
C ARG A 448 -19.95 12.03 -24.18
N TRP A 449 -20.60 10.87 -24.13
CA TRP A 449 -20.16 9.68 -23.39
C TRP A 449 -18.75 9.23 -23.79
N ARG A 450 -18.48 9.11 -25.10
CA ARG A 450 -17.12 8.79 -25.59
C ARG A 450 -16.08 9.83 -25.20
N GLY A 451 -16.45 11.10 -25.13
CA GLY A 451 -15.56 12.15 -24.63
C GLY A 451 -15.28 12.02 -23.13
N TRP A 452 -16.31 11.71 -22.33
CA TRP A 452 -16.17 11.43 -20.90
C TRP A 452 -15.32 10.18 -20.62
N MET A 453 -15.53 9.09 -21.37
CA MET A 453 -14.69 7.88 -21.26
C MET A 453 -13.22 8.18 -21.56
N ARG A 454 -12.93 8.96 -22.62
CA ARG A 454 -11.57 9.41 -22.91
C ARG A 454 -10.98 10.27 -21.79
N HIS A 455 -11.79 11.07 -21.12
CA HIS A 455 -11.35 11.90 -20.01
C HIS A 455 -10.91 11.03 -18.81
N ILE A 456 -11.75 10.08 -18.38
CA ILE A 456 -11.42 9.21 -17.24
C ILE A 456 -10.27 8.23 -17.55
N ILE A 457 -10.15 7.76 -18.80
CA ILE A 457 -9.01 6.93 -19.23
C ILE A 457 -7.70 7.70 -19.08
N ARG A 458 -7.67 8.98 -19.46
CA ARG A 458 -6.46 9.80 -19.31
C ARG A 458 -6.15 10.10 -17.84
N ASP A 459 -7.18 10.41 -17.05
CA ASP A 459 -7.05 10.64 -15.61
C ASP A 459 -6.47 9.40 -14.89
N GLN A 460 -6.97 8.20 -15.20
CA GLN A 460 -6.54 6.98 -14.52
C GLN A 460 -5.30 6.32 -15.12
N ALA A 461 -5.26 6.11 -16.44
CA ALA A 461 -4.18 5.37 -17.09
C ALA A 461 -2.94 6.23 -17.37
N VAL A 462 -3.04 7.56 -17.34
CA VAL A 462 -1.87 8.45 -17.55
C VAL A 462 -1.51 9.16 -16.26
N VAL A 463 -2.45 9.89 -15.64
CA VAL A 463 -2.12 10.72 -14.49
C VAL A 463 -1.96 9.89 -13.23
N TRP A 464 -3.00 9.17 -12.80
CA TRP A 464 -2.98 8.37 -11.58
C TRP A 464 -1.89 7.30 -11.63
N MET A 465 -1.85 6.50 -12.70
CA MET A 465 -0.89 5.41 -12.85
C MET A 465 0.57 5.89 -12.77
N VAL A 466 0.94 6.98 -13.46
CA VAL A 466 2.30 7.53 -13.40
C VAL A 466 2.61 8.05 -12.00
N CYS A 467 1.66 8.71 -11.35
CA CYS A 467 1.84 9.15 -9.97
C CYS A 467 2.05 7.97 -9.00
N CYS A 468 1.36 6.84 -9.18
CA CYS A 468 1.60 5.63 -8.38
C CYS A 468 3.00 5.06 -8.60
N PHE A 469 3.50 5.02 -9.84
CA PHE A 469 4.87 4.57 -10.10
C PHE A 469 5.91 5.50 -9.48
N ILE A 470 5.75 6.83 -9.60
CA ILE A 470 6.66 7.80 -8.98
C ILE A 470 6.58 7.71 -7.46
N GLY A 471 5.36 7.69 -6.91
CA GLY A 471 5.10 7.57 -5.48
C GLY A 471 5.75 6.34 -4.88
N MET A 472 5.71 5.20 -5.59
CA MET A 472 6.34 3.97 -5.13
C MET A 472 7.86 3.98 -5.34
N ALA A 473 8.34 4.48 -6.48
CA ALA A 473 9.75 4.43 -6.83
C ALA A 473 10.62 5.24 -5.87
N LEU A 474 10.24 6.48 -5.53
CA LEU A 474 11.12 7.39 -4.77
C LEU A 474 11.43 6.86 -3.35
N PRO A 475 10.46 6.43 -2.53
CA PRO A 475 10.78 5.85 -1.22
C PRO A 475 11.50 4.51 -1.32
N CYS A 476 11.18 3.68 -2.33
CA CYS A 476 11.90 2.43 -2.58
C CYS A 476 13.37 2.68 -2.93
N MET A 477 13.69 3.77 -3.64
CA MET A 477 15.08 4.16 -3.91
C MET A 477 15.82 4.49 -2.61
N ILE A 478 15.21 5.27 -1.72
CA ILE A 478 15.77 5.57 -0.39
C ILE A 478 15.99 4.27 0.38
N SER A 479 15.03 3.34 0.30
CA SER A 479 15.13 2.06 0.99
C SER A 479 16.28 1.20 0.48
N VAL A 480 16.44 1.08 -0.84
CA VAL A 480 17.50 0.27 -1.45
C VAL A 480 18.88 0.87 -1.17
N GLU A 481 19.00 2.18 -1.10
CA GLU A 481 20.27 2.86 -0.85
C GLU A 481 20.68 2.80 0.63
N PHE A 482 19.75 3.04 1.55
CA PHE A 482 20.11 3.33 2.95
C PHE A 482 19.73 2.25 3.97
N ILE A 483 18.82 1.34 3.63
CA ILE A 483 18.36 0.27 4.54
C ILE A 483 18.30 -1.09 3.84
N ARG A 484 19.19 -1.33 2.86
CA ARG A 484 19.36 -2.65 2.23
C ARG A 484 19.67 -3.69 3.30
N ASN A 485 19.05 -4.86 3.16
CA ASN A 485 19.18 -6.00 4.07
C ASN A 485 18.76 -5.73 5.53
N ALA A 486 18.21 -4.55 5.84
CA ALA A 486 17.76 -4.20 7.18
C ALA A 486 16.58 -5.09 7.62
N PRO A 487 16.53 -5.51 8.89
CA PRO A 487 15.45 -6.34 9.39
C PRO A 487 14.19 -5.51 9.62
N VAL A 488 13.14 -5.82 8.86
CA VAL A 488 11.86 -5.12 8.93
C VAL A 488 11.00 -5.77 10.01
N SER A 489 10.88 -5.11 11.15
CA SER A 489 10.26 -5.67 12.35
C SER A 489 9.60 -4.60 13.22
N GLY A 490 8.53 -5.01 13.90
CA GLY A 490 7.87 -4.26 14.98
C GLY A 490 7.63 -2.77 14.67
N ASN A 491 7.94 -1.95 15.67
CA ASN A 491 7.69 -0.51 15.70
C ASN A 491 8.69 0.33 14.89
N ARG A 492 9.67 -0.27 14.20
CA ARG A 492 10.81 0.50 13.68
C ARG A 492 10.65 0.94 12.22
N VAL A 493 9.85 0.18 11.44
CA VAL A 493 9.73 0.30 9.97
C VAL A 493 9.48 1.72 9.47
N ALA A 494 8.67 2.51 10.18
CA ALA A 494 8.31 3.87 9.75
C ALA A 494 9.47 4.88 9.83
N GLY A 495 10.51 4.59 10.62
CA GLY A 495 11.66 5.47 10.84
C GLY A 495 12.98 4.95 10.28
N MET A 496 13.06 3.71 9.81
CA MET A 496 14.32 3.10 9.32
C MET A 496 15.01 3.93 8.23
N SER A 497 14.24 4.48 7.28
CA SER A 497 14.78 5.33 6.22
C SER A 497 15.41 6.63 6.76
N ALA A 498 14.88 7.18 7.86
CA ALA A 498 15.47 8.34 8.52
C ALA A 498 16.81 7.98 9.16
N GLU A 499 16.90 6.79 9.75
CA GLU A 499 18.12 6.26 10.35
C GLU A 499 19.23 6.02 9.34
N GLY A 500 18.91 5.35 8.24
CA GLY A 500 19.87 5.10 7.17
C GLY A 500 20.41 6.40 6.56
N LEU A 501 19.57 7.43 6.43
CA LEU A 501 19.97 8.76 5.96
C LEU A 501 20.89 9.47 6.96
N GLU A 502 20.56 9.47 8.25
CA GLU A 502 21.38 10.12 9.29
C GLU A 502 22.75 9.45 9.42
N ASN A 503 22.81 8.12 9.37
CA ASN A 503 24.08 7.38 9.43
C ASN A 503 24.98 7.70 8.22
N SER A 504 24.38 7.88 7.05
CA SER A 504 25.16 8.19 5.83
C SER A 504 25.57 9.66 5.76
N TYR A 505 24.78 10.56 6.34
CA TYR A 505 24.96 12.01 6.25
C TYR A 505 24.70 12.70 7.61
N PRO A 506 25.54 12.43 8.63
CA PRO A 506 25.28 12.86 10.00
C PRO A 506 25.28 14.38 10.16
N GLY A 507 24.42 14.89 11.06
CA GLY A 507 24.43 16.30 11.49
C GLY A 507 23.74 17.29 10.53
N ASN A 508 23.14 16.81 9.43
CA ASN A 508 22.45 17.66 8.45
C ASN A 508 20.97 17.89 8.77
N GLY A 509 20.47 17.35 9.89
CA GLY A 509 19.05 17.40 10.26
C GLY A 509 18.14 16.51 9.41
N LEU A 510 18.73 15.65 8.56
CA LEU A 510 17.98 14.73 7.68
C LEU A 510 17.17 13.74 8.50
N TRP A 511 17.66 13.28 9.66
CA TRP A 511 16.89 12.50 10.62
C TRP A 511 15.51 13.12 10.91
N ILE A 512 15.50 14.34 11.46
CA ILE A 512 14.28 15.03 11.89
C ILE A 512 13.38 15.32 10.69
N ILE A 513 13.94 15.80 9.59
CA ILE A 513 13.17 16.13 8.38
C ILE A 513 12.48 14.87 7.83
N THR A 514 13.19 13.74 7.76
CA THR A 514 12.65 12.48 7.25
C THR A 514 11.54 11.93 8.15
N LEU A 515 11.70 12.00 9.47
CA LEU A 515 10.65 11.61 10.43
C LEU A 515 9.41 12.52 10.32
N LEU A 516 9.60 13.83 10.18
CA LEU A 516 8.50 14.77 9.96
C LEU A 516 7.78 14.52 8.63
N VAL A 517 8.52 14.18 7.57
CA VAL A 517 7.96 13.77 6.28
C VAL A 517 7.15 12.48 6.44
N GLY A 518 7.69 11.47 7.12
CA GLY A 518 6.98 10.22 7.43
C GLY A 518 5.67 10.48 8.21
N PHE A 519 5.73 11.31 9.25
CA PHE A 519 4.54 11.75 9.98
C PHE A 519 3.54 12.47 9.08
N LEU A 520 4.01 13.39 8.24
CA LEU A 520 3.17 14.15 7.31
C LEU A 520 2.54 13.26 6.22
N ILE A 521 3.18 12.15 5.85
CA ILE A 521 2.60 11.15 4.94
C ILE A 521 1.47 10.39 5.65
N LEU A 522 1.76 9.87 6.84
CA LEU A 522 0.93 8.89 7.55
C LEU A 522 -0.24 9.53 8.32
N TYR A 523 0.01 10.56 9.13
CA TYR A 523 -0.98 11.09 10.06
C TYR A 523 -2.18 11.76 9.36
N PRO A 524 -2.01 12.62 8.35
CA PRO A 524 -3.15 13.14 7.59
C PRO A 524 -3.95 12.00 6.91
N GLY A 525 -3.27 10.94 6.46
CA GLY A 525 -3.90 9.74 5.91
C GLY A 525 -4.86 9.07 6.90
N GLN A 526 -4.52 9.06 8.19
CA GLN A 526 -5.41 8.60 9.25
C GLN A 526 -6.68 9.48 9.35
N ILE A 527 -6.53 10.80 9.34
CA ILE A 527 -7.68 11.73 9.42
C ILE A 527 -8.63 11.52 8.24
N MET A 528 -8.08 11.35 7.04
CA MET A 528 -8.87 11.06 5.83
C MET A 528 -9.57 9.69 5.91
N SER A 529 -8.90 8.67 6.44
CA SER A 529 -9.52 7.35 6.66
C SER A 529 -10.69 7.45 7.65
N GLY A 530 -10.53 8.27 8.69
CA GLY A 530 -11.58 8.56 9.67
C GLY A 530 -12.83 9.25 9.09
N ASP A 531 -12.70 10.02 8.00
CA ASP A 531 -13.84 10.66 7.32
C ASP A 531 -14.47 9.76 6.24
N THR A 532 -13.63 9.15 5.41
CA THR A 532 -14.06 8.47 4.18
C THR A 532 -14.89 7.22 4.45
N ILE A 533 -14.55 6.44 5.48
CA ILE A 533 -15.26 5.20 5.79
C ILE A 533 -16.66 5.48 6.36
N PRO A 534 -16.85 6.35 7.38
CA PRO A 534 -18.19 6.73 7.84
C PRO A 534 -19.02 7.35 6.74
N ARG A 535 -18.41 8.16 5.85
CA ARG A 535 -19.10 8.72 4.70
C ARG A 535 -19.65 7.64 3.77
N ARG A 536 -18.81 6.69 3.34
CA ARG A 536 -19.23 5.59 2.47
C ARG A 536 -20.37 4.78 3.08
N TRP A 537 -20.28 4.43 4.36
CA TRP A 537 -21.34 3.70 5.05
C TRP A 537 -22.60 4.54 5.25
N CYS A 538 -22.46 5.85 5.45
CA CYS A 538 -23.59 6.76 5.48
C CYS A 538 -24.31 6.80 4.11
N ASP A 539 -23.58 6.92 2.99
CA ASP A 539 -24.14 6.87 1.63
C ASP A 539 -24.91 5.56 1.40
N ILE A 540 -24.31 4.43 1.79
CA ILE A 540 -24.91 3.09 1.69
C ILE A 540 -26.18 3.01 2.54
N ILE A 541 -26.10 3.29 3.85
CA ILE A 541 -27.22 3.15 4.77
C ILE A 541 -28.35 4.09 4.39
N TRP A 542 -28.04 5.34 4.04
CA TRP A 542 -29.03 6.33 3.62
C TRP A 542 -29.77 5.91 2.35
N THR A 543 -29.06 5.31 1.39
CA THR A 543 -29.65 4.93 0.10
C THR A 543 -30.35 3.57 0.17
N ALA A 544 -29.79 2.61 0.90
CA ALA A 544 -30.28 1.23 0.98
C ALA A 544 -31.40 1.02 2.00
N SER A 545 -31.37 1.71 3.14
CA SER A 545 -32.33 1.50 4.23
C SER A 545 -33.59 2.33 4.03
N SER A 546 -34.73 1.66 3.89
CA SER A 546 -36.05 2.30 3.85
C SER A 546 -36.31 3.13 5.12
N ARG A 547 -35.86 2.66 6.27
CA ARG A 547 -35.98 3.36 7.56
C ARG A 547 -35.10 4.60 7.63
N ALA A 548 -33.90 4.56 7.04
CA ALA A 548 -33.02 5.73 6.99
C ALA A 548 -33.58 6.82 6.06
N ARG A 549 -34.15 6.45 4.90
CA ARG A 549 -34.81 7.40 3.99
C ARG A 549 -36.03 8.10 4.60
N GLN A 550 -36.67 7.48 5.59
CA GLN A 550 -37.79 8.07 6.34
C GLN A 550 -37.33 9.03 7.44
N LEU A 551 -36.04 9.03 7.82
CA LEU A 551 -35.49 9.99 8.76
C LEU A 551 -35.35 11.35 8.06
N GLY A 552 -35.69 12.43 8.75
CA GLY A 552 -35.46 13.78 8.25
C GLY A 552 -33.97 14.05 7.97
N LYS A 553 -33.69 14.94 7.01
CA LYS A 553 -32.32 15.29 6.55
C LYS A 553 -31.38 15.68 7.70
N ASP A 554 -31.92 16.23 8.79
CA ASP A 554 -31.14 16.65 9.97
C ASP A 554 -30.55 15.48 10.77
N LYS A 555 -31.08 14.27 10.63
CA LYS A 555 -30.62 13.08 11.37
C LYS A 555 -29.51 12.28 10.67
N VAL A 556 -29.12 12.64 9.45
CA VAL A 556 -27.98 12.04 8.74
C VAL A 556 -26.70 12.13 9.59
N LYS A 557 -26.52 13.25 10.31
CA LYS A 557 -25.37 13.48 11.20
C LYS A 557 -25.25 12.40 12.28
N GLN A 558 -26.38 11.93 12.82
CA GLN A 558 -26.38 10.91 13.88
C GLN A 558 -25.89 9.56 13.35
N ILE A 559 -26.22 9.21 12.10
CA ILE A 559 -25.72 8.00 11.44
C ILE A 559 -24.21 8.11 11.24
N TYR A 560 -23.74 9.24 10.68
CA TYR A 560 -22.32 9.49 10.45
C TYR A 560 -21.50 9.41 11.75
N TYR A 561 -21.86 10.17 12.79
CA TYR A 561 -21.12 10.18 14.05
C TYR A 561 -21.25 8.86 14.84
N GLY A 562 -22.37 8.14 14.69
CA GLY A 562 -22.53 6.80 15.25
C GLY A 562 -21.55 5.80 14.65
N ILE A 563 -21.44 5.77 13.31
CA ILE A 563 -20.47 4.91 12.62
C ILE A 563 -19.05 5.30 13.05
N MET A 564 -18.72 6.59 13.01
CA MET A 564 -17.41 7.10 13.40
C MET A 564 -17.02 6.67 14.84
N THR A 565 -17.97 6.69 15.78
CA THR A 565 -17.74 6.25 17.16
C THR A 565 -17.43 4.75 17.24
N VAL A 566 -18.21 3.90 16.56
CA VAL A 566 -17.96 2.46 16.52
C VAL A 566 -16.58 2.15 15.94
N MET A 567 -16.20 2.87 14.88
CA MET A 567 -14.89 2.72 14.25
C MET A 567 -13.75 3.21 15.13
N ALA A 568 -13.94 4.31 15.86
CA ALA A 568 -12.97 4.81 16.83
C ALA A 568 -12.76 3.80 17.97
N VAL A 569 -13.83 3.22 18.51
CA VAL A 569 -13.71 2.17 19.55
C VAL A 569 -12.97 0.95 19.00
N TRP A 570 -13.33 0.48 17.80
CA TRP A 570 -12.66 -0.67 17.19
C TRP A 570 -11.18 -0.41 16.89
N GLY A 571 -10.85 0.75 16.32
CA GLY A 571 -9.47 1.13 16.04
C GLY A 571 -8.61 1.25 17.30
N LEU A 572 -9.17 1.78 18.40
CA LEU A 572 -8.48 1.80 19.69
C LEU A 572 -8.21 0.39 20.22
N LEU A 573 -9.19 -0.52 20.15
CA LEU A 573 -8.98 -1.90 20.56
C LEU A 573 -7.86 -2.56 19.76
N VAL A 574 -7.86 -2.39 18.44
CA VAL A 574 -6.80 -2.91 17.57
C VAL A 574 -5.42 -2.38 17.97
N LEU A 575 -5.29 -1.07 18.24
CA LEU A 575 -4.02 -0.47 18.69
C LEU A 575 -3.54 -0.96 20.07
N MET A 576 -4.45 -1.44 20.91
CA MET A 576 -4.10 -1.95 22.24
C MET A 576 -3.63 -3.41 22.22
N PHE A 577 -3.94 -4.17 21.16
CA PHE A 577 -3.69 -5.62 21.10
C PHE A 577 -2.73 -6.06 20.01
N LEU A 578 -2.48 -5.22 18.99
CA LEU A 578 -1.66 -5.59 17.83
C LEU A 578 -0.56 -4.57 17.57
N ASP A 579 0.61 -5.09 17.18
CA ASP A 579 1.74 -4.27 16.76
C ASP A 579 1.45 -3.55 15.42
N PRO A 580 1.99 -2.35 15.18
CA PRO A 580 1.82 -1.60 13.93
C PRO A 580 2.10 -2.39 12.65
N LEU A 581 3.13 -3.25 12.65
CA LEU A 581 3.48 -4.06 11.50
C LEU A 581 2.44 -5.16 11.24
N ASP A 582 1.91 -5.79 12.28
CA ASP A 582 0.85 -6.80 12.15
C ASP A 582 -0.47 -6.17 11.70
N ILE A 583 -0.79 -4.98 12.24
CA ILE A 583 -1.94 -4.17 11.80
C ILE A 583 -1.84 -3.89 10.29
N LEU A 584 -0.64 -3.51 9.81
CA LEU A 584 -0.37 -3.26 8.39
C LEU A 584 -0.48 -4.54 7.55
N LYS A 585 0.15 -5.64 7.98
CA LYS A 585 0.14 -6.93 7.27
C LYS A 585 -1.28 -7.49 7.13
N ILE A 586 -1.99 -7.64 8.24
CA ILE A 586 -3.34 -8.20 8.23
C ILE A 586 -4.30 -7.28 7.48
N GLY A 587 -4.24 -5.96 7.73
CA GLY A 587 -5.06 -4.97 7.04
C GLY A 587 -4.86 -4.99 5.52
N GLY A 588 -3.61 -5.07 5.05
CA GLY A 588 -3.29 -5.16 3.62
C GLY A 588 -3.74 -6.47 2.97
N VAL A 589 -3.54 -7.61 3.62
CA VAL A 589 -4.02 -8.91 3.12
C VAL A 589 -5.55 -8.92 2.99
N LEU A 590 -6.27 -8.35 3.96
CA LEU A 590 -7.72 -8.21 3.90
C LEU A 590 -8.17 -7.18 2.84
N ALA A 591 -7.40 -6.11 2.64
CA ALA A 591 -7.67 -5.13 1.60
C ALA A 591 -7.60 -5.74 0.19
N ASN A 592 -6.70 -6.69 -0.07
CA ASN A 592 -6.70 -7.45 -1.34
C ASN A 592 -8.02 -8.18 -1.57
N ILE A 593 -8.57 -8.85 -0.55
CA ILE A 593 -9.86 -9.54 -0.64
C ILE A 593 -10.98 -8.53 -0.93
N GLY A 594 -10.96 -7.39 -0.24
CA GLY A 594 -11.91 -6.29 -0.46
C GLY A 594 -11.87 -5.72 -1.88
N LEU A 595 -10.67 -5.48 -2.41
CA LEU A 595 -10.48 -4.98 -3.76
C LEU A 595 -10.85 -6.03 -4.82
N GLY A 596 -10.43 -7.28 -4.65
CA GLY A 596 -10.77 -8.37 -5.56
C GLY A 596 -12.28 -8.61 -5.63
N GLY A 597 -12.95 -8.64 -4.48
CA GLY A 597 -14.41 -8.79 -4.40
C GLY A 597 -15.17 -7.62 -5.01
N SER A 598 -14.77 -6.38 -4.69
CA SER A 598 -15.41 -5.19 -5.23
C SER A 598 -15.17 -5.00 -6.73
N ALA A 599 -14.02 -5.42 -7.26
CA ALA A 599 -13.72 -5.41 -8.69
C ALA A 599 -14.70 -6.29 -9.48
N LEU A 600 -14.84 -7.56 -9.07
CA LEU A 600 -15.76 -8.49 -9.72
C LEU A 600 -17.22 -8.06 -9.56
N HIS A 601 -17.58 -7.52 -8.39
CA HIS A 601 -18.94 -7.02 -8.17
C HIS A 601 -19.22 -5.79 -9.04
N ALA A 602 -18.28 -4.86 -9.20
CA ALA A 602 -18.46 -3.71 -10.07
C ALA A 602 -18.62 -4.11 -11.54
N LEU A 603 -17.89 -5.14 -11.99
CA LEU A 603 -18.10 -5.70 -13.33
C LEU A 603 -19.52 -6.27 -13.47
N TYR A 604 -20.01 -7.00 -12.48
CA TYR A 604 -21.37 -7.53 -12.46
C TYR A 604 -22.42 -6.40 -12.47
N VAL A 605 -22.25 -5.38 -11.64
CA VAL A 605 -23.08 -4.16 -11.62
C VAL A 605 -23.12 -3.52 -13.00
N ASN A 606 -21.96 -3.32 -13.62
CA ASN A 606 -21.88 -2.66 -14.91
C ASN A 606 -22.45 -3.50 -16.06
N CYS A 607 -22.40 -4.83 -15.97
CA CYS A 607 -22.99 -5.69 -17.00
C CYS A 607 -24.50 -5.87 -16.83
N THR A 608 -25.04 -5.67 -15.62
CA THR A 608 -26.46 -5.89 -15.31
C THR A 608 -27.29 -4.63 -15.36
N LEU A 609 -26.81 -3.52 -14.78
CA LEU A 609 -27.59 -2.30 -14.62
C LEU A 609 -27.43 -1.31 -15.78
N LEU A 610 -26.28 -1.31 -16.45
CA LEU A 610 -26.06 -0.38 -17.56
C LEU A 610 -26.66 -0.92 -18.87
N PRO A 611 -27.17 -0.03 -19.74
CA PRO A 611 -27.66 -0.43 -21.05
C PRO A 611 -26.49 -0.82 -21.97
N PRO A 612 -26.71 -1.72 -22.96
CA PRO A 612 -25.65 -2.36 -23.74
C PRO A 612 -24.61 -1.41 -24.37
N GLU A 613 -25.04 -0.20 -24.74
CA GLU A 613 -24.25 0.81 -25.46
C GLU A 613 -23.12 1.42 -24.61
N VAL A 614 -23.26 1.41 -23.28
CA VAL A 614 -22.31 2.02 -22.35
C VAL A 614 -21.54 1.00 -21.51
N ARG A 615 -21.89 -0.29 -21.64
CA ARG A 615 -21.24 -1.41 -20.94
C ARG A 615 -19.74 -1.50 -21.25
N PRO A 616 -18.94 -2.09 -20.34
CA PRO A 616 -17.56 -2.43 -20.64
C PRO A 616 -17.45 -3.37 -21.84
N ASN A 617 -16.47 -3.10 -22.71
CA ASN A 617 -16.08 -3.99 -23.80
C ASN A 617 -15.33 -5.22 -23.26
N TRP A 618 -15.14 -6.24 -24.10
CA TRP A 618 -14.52 -7.51 -23.66
C TRP A 618 -13.14 -7.33 -23.01
N PHE A 619 -12.32 -6.39 -23.52
CA PHE A 619 -11.00 -6.10 -22.98
C PHE A 619 -11.06 -5.55 -21.55
N MET A 620 -11.96 -4.60 -21.29
CA MET A 620 -12.19 -4.08 -19.94
C MET A 620 -12.73 -5.16 -19.00
N ARG A 621 -13.63 -6.04 -19.48
CA ARG A 621 -14.15 -7.14 -18.67
C ARG A 621 -13.04 -8.11 -18.27
N LEU A 622 -12.19 -8.50 -19.23
CA LEU A 622 -11.05 -9.37 -18.97
C LEU A 622 -10.08 -8.73 -17.99
N GLY A 623 -9.75 -7.44 -18.16
CA GLY A 623 -8.88 -6.70 -17.25
C GLY A 623 -9.40 -6.68 -15.82
N VAL A 624 -10.69 -6.46 -15.60
CA VAL A 624 -11.29 -6.47 -14.26
C VAL A 624 -11.35 -7.88 -13.67
N VAL A 625 -11.61 -8.92 -14.48
CA VAL A 625 -11.54 -10.31 -14.01
C VAL A 625 -10.11 -10.66 -13.59
N CYS A 626 -9.10 -10.33 -14.40
CA CYS A 626 -7.70 -10.52 -14.06
C CYS A 626 -7.32 -9.76 -12.78
N CYS A 627 -7.84 -8.53 -12.60
CA CYS A 627 -7.66 -7.75 -11.38
C CYS A 627 -8.22 -8.49 -10.15
N GLY A 628 -9.46 -8.97 -10.23
CA GLY A 628 -10.07 -9.76 -9.15
C GLY A 628 -9.27 -11.02 -8.82
N LEU A 629 -8.88 -11.78 -9.85
CA LEU A 629 -8.11 -13.01 -9.69
C LEU A 629 -6.71 -12.74 -9.11
N PHE A 630 -6.03 -11.69 -9.54
CA PHE A 630 -4.71 -11.32 -9.01
C PHE A 630 -4.77 -11.09 -7.49
N PHE A 631 -5.70 -10.25 -7.03
CA PHE A 631 -5.82 -9.92 -5.62
C PHE A 631 -6.30 -11.10 -4.76
N PHE A 632 -7.18 -11.96 -5.28
CA PHE A 632 -7.52 -13.19 -4.57
C PHE A 632 -6.38 -14.19 -4.52
N THR A 633 -5.61 -14.33 -5.62
CA THR A 633 -4.49 -15.27 -5.69
C THR A 633 -3.41 -14.87 -4.70
N ILE A 634 -3.04 -13.60 -4.63
CA ILE A 634 -1.98 -13.15 -3.72
C ILE A 634 -2.37 -13.30 -2.25
N SER A 635 -3.63 -13.03 -1.87
CA SER A 635 -4.12 -13.34 -0.52
C SER A 635 -4.20 -14.85 -0.27
N GLY A 636 -4.60 -15.64 -1.26
CA GLY A 636 -4.64 -17.09 -1.18
C GLY A 636 -3.26 -17.69 -0.91
N ILE A 637 -2.22 -17.15 -1.52
CA ILE A 637 -0.82 -17.54 -1.27
C ILE A 637 -0.46 -17.36 0.21
N VAL A 638 -0.88 -16.25 0.84
CA VAL A 638 -0.64 -16.03 2.28
C VAL A 638 -1.29 -17.12 3.12
N PHE A 639 -2.56 -17.45 2.85
CA PHE A 639 -3.24 -18.52 3.58
C PHE A 639 -2.56 -19.88 3.40
N VAL A 640 -2.12 -20.21 2.19
CA VAL A 640 -1.39 -21.47 1.92
C VAL A 640 -0.03 -21.47 2.61
N SER A 641 0.65 -20.33 2.72
CA SER A 641 1.94 -20.24 3.42
C SER A 641 1.82 -20.35 4.95
N LEU A 642 0.61 -20.19 5.50
CA LEU A 642 0.33 -20.30 6.93
C LEU A 642 -0.14 -21.72 7.34
N LEU A 643 -0.47 -22.57 6.36
CA LEU A 643 -0.87 -23.97 6.53
C LEU A 643 0.34 -24.89 6.38
#